data_AF-A0A540M107-F1
#
_entry.id   AF-A0A540M107-F1
#
_cell.length_a   1.000
_cell.length_b   1.000
_cell.length_c   1.000
_cell.angle_alpha   90.00
_cell.angle_beta   90.00
_cell.angle_gamma   90.00
#
_symmetry.space_group_name_H-M   'P 1'
#
loop_
_entity.id
_entity.type
_entity.pdbx_description
1 polymer ?
#
loop_
_entity_poly.entity_id
_entity_poly.type
_entity_poly.pdbx_seq_one_letter_code
_entity_poly.pdbx_strand_id
1 'polypeptide(L)'
;MSRTIRLYGFPSGVTAEAVVRLLENETGSGSVYAVRLRKAKDGRRYYAIVQFDTTRNAEFIHDMANAKNLYYGASYLQSWEVAHDIVPNPRVSLHTFENIKLDFGCKIATNKLFSFWNMNNVSVDFGIGLRKLVCRLKYDALEYMLELSYENIWQIELHRTRGRAAKHLLIQMYGAPRISKKVIRSSGQAYEDHILNYFMDCDDQWVRTTDFTPSRAIGQSFALSLELPHSLKLPDFRENFPGYEEIEGNLVLEIGPPYSCNPSLGPMVFPPRGVNVPYDILFKLHSLLQLGHTVSASNQQFIIEGKVVVAKNPCLHPGDVRVLKAVDVPELYHMVDCVVFPQKGPRPHPNECSGSDLDGDIYYVCWDKELIPRKQIKPMDYTPAPPIELDHDVTIEEVEEYFVNYMVNDSLGIIANAHTVFADKDPLKAMSKECIELAKLFSIAVDFPKTGVPAVIPPQLYAKEYPDFMEKLDKPTYQSSNVIGDLFREVKDIAPHEGSITPFTRRVAKRSYDPDMEVDGFEDYIEDAIYYKGNYDYKLGNLMDYYGIKTEAEILSGSVMRMSKSFNKRRDAESINVAVRSLRKEARAWFNEKGTGLDSGADDVYAKASAWYHVTYHPDYFGTYNEGLNRDHFISFPWCVYDKLVLIKKDKASIQLSSLGRQFWDGLHLS
;
A
#
# COMPACT_ATOMS: atom_id res chain seq x y z
N MET A 1 -35.23 -15.38 -6.31
CA MET A 1 -34.99 -16.33 -5.22
C MET A 1 -33.57 -16.12 -4.65
N SER A 2 -33.31 -16.50 -3.40
CA SER A 2 -31.98 -16.52 -2.79
C SER A 2 -31.03 -17.47 -3.54
N ARG A 3 -29.71 -17.21 -3.47
CA ARG A 3 -28.68 -18.15 -3.96
C ARG A 3 -28.55 -19.39 -3.08
N THR A 4 -29.18 -19.37 -1.90
CA THR A 4 -29.08 -20.44 -0.92
C THR A 4 -30.42 -21.12 -0.71
N ILE A 5 -30.41 -22.44 -0.79
CA ILE A 5 -31.56 -23.32 -0.58
C ILE A 5 -31.24 -24.38 0.46
N ARG A 6 -32.27 -24.96 1.07
CA ARG A 6 -32.17 -26.08 1.99
C ARG A 6 -32.78 -27.31 1.36
N LEU A 7 -32.01 -28.37 1.21
CA LEU A 7 -32.44 -29.67 0.71
C LEU A 7 -32.59 -30.68 1.85
N TYR A 8 -33.74 -31.33 1.96
CA TYR A 8 -34.04 -32.37 2.95
C TYR A 8 -34.25 -33.72 2.28
N GLY A 9 -33.79 -34.80 2.92
CA GLY A 9 -34.08 -36.18 2.49
C GLY A 9 -32.87 -37.10 2.47
N PHE A 10 -31.67 -36.58 2.79
CA PHE A 10 -30.45 -37.37 2.74
C PHE A 10 -30.38 -38.42 3.86
N PRO A 11 -29.86 -39.63 3.59
CA PRO A 11 -29.69 -40.69 4.58
C PRO A 11 -28.54 -40.39 5.55
N SER A 12 -28.47 -41.14 6.66
CA SER A 12 -27.34 -41.09 7.59
C SER A 12 -26.04 -41.55 6.92
N GLY A 13 -24.98 -40.76 7.03
CA GLY A 13 -23.67 -41.06 6.43
C GLY A 13 -23.42 -40.40 5.07
N VAL A 14 -24.33 -39.55 4.58
CA VAL A 14 -24.06 -38.68 3.42
C VAL A 14 -22.90 -37.73 3.74
N THR A 15 -22.01 -37.52 2.78
CA THR A 15 -20.92 -36.53 2.88
C THR A 15 -21.28 -35.27 2.12
N ALA A 16 -20.70 -34.13 2.51
CA ALA A 16 -20.89 -32.85 1.81
C ALA A 16 -20.43 -32.97 0.34
N GLU A 17 -19.33 -33.69 0.08
CA GLU A 17 -18.85 -33.97 -1.28
C GLU A 17 -19.86 -34.75 -2.14
N ALA A 18 -20.56 -35.73 -1.56
CA ALA A 18 -21.57 -36.49 -2.29
C ALA A 18 -22.77 -35.62 -2.68
N VAL A 19 -23.12 -34.63 -1.84
CA VAL A 19 -24.14 -33.63 -2.15
C VAL A 19 -23.68 -32.70 -3.26
N VAL A 20 -22.44 -32.21 -3.22
CA VAL A 20 -21.86 -31.36 -4.28
C VAL A 20 -21.91 -32.09 -5.62
N ARG A 21 -21.40 -33.33 -5.69
CA ARG A 21 -21.38 -34.10 -6.95
C ARG A 21 -22.77 -34.34 -7.53
N LEU A 22 -23.77 -34.60 -6.68
CA LEU A 22 -25.16 -34.75 -7.14
C LEU A 22 -25.65 -33.48 -7.84
N LEU A 23 -25.45 -32.33 -7.20
CA LEU A 23 -26.01 -31.05 -7.66
C LEU A 23 -25.26 -30.52 -8.87
N GLU A 24 -23.93 -30.67 -8.91
CA GLU A 24 -23.10 -30.27 -10.05
C GLU A 24 -23.31 -31.15 -11.29
N ASN A 25 -23.74 -32.40 -11.15
CA ASN A 25 -24.15 -33.20 -12.31
C ASN A 25 -25.34 -32.59 -13.04
N GLU A 26 -26.21 -31.88 -12.32
CA GLU A 26 -27.40 -31.24 -12.89
C GLU A 26 -27.15 -29.78 -13.31
N THR A 27 -26.25 -29.08 -12.63
CA THR A 27 -26.02 -27.62 -12.81
C THR A 27 -24.68 -27.26 -13.44
N GLY A 28 -23.80 -28.23 -13.67
CA GLY A 28 -22.43 -28.03 -14.13
C GLY A 28 -21.41 -28.02 -12.99
N SER A 29 -20.17 -28.42 -13.27
CA SER A 29 -19.11 -28.44 -12.26
C SER A 29 -18.70 -27.02 -11.85
N GLY A 30 -18.50 -26.79 -10.55
CA GLY A 30 -18.20 -25.48 -9.95
C GLY A 30 -19.43 -24.60 -9.67
N SER A 31 -20.65 -25.13 -9.85
CA SER A 31 -21.88 -24.37 -9.58
C SER A 31 -22.24 -24.26 -8.09
N VAL A 32 -21.70 -25.15 -7.25
CA VAL A 32 -22.00 -25.21 -5.81
C VAL A 32 -20.91 -24.49 -5.02
N TYR A 33 -21.25 -23.35 -4.41
CA TYR A 33 -20.32 -22.51 -3.66
C TYR A 33 -20.05 -23.00 -2.24
N ALA A 34 -21.08 -23.45 -1.51
CA ALA A 34 -20.92 -23.99 -0.16
C ALA A 34 -22.04 -24.97 0.21
N VAL A 35 -21.72 -25.96 1.04
CA VAL A 35 -22.68 -26.93 1.61
C VAL A 35 -22.45 -27.07 3.10
N ARG A 36 -23.54 -27.01 3.88
CA ARG A 36 -23.57 -27.38 5.30
C ARG A 36 -24.62 -28.46 5.54
N LEU A 37 -24.18 -29.67 5.83
CA LEU A 37 -25.03 -30.78 6.27
C LEU A 37 -25.29 -30.69 7.76
N ARG A 38 -26.56 -30.90 8.13
CA ARG A 38 -27.00 -30.92 9.52
C ARG A 38 -28.00 -32.06 9.71
N LYS A 39 -27.96 -32.67 10.89
CA LYS A 39 -28.90 -33.72 11.27
C LYS A 39 -30.29 -33.11 11.48
N ALA A 40 -31.33 -33.73 10.95
CA ALA A 40 -32.71 -33.29 11.17
C ALA A 40 -33.19 -33.65 12.58
N LYS A 41 -34.22 -32.94 13.06
CA LYS A 41 -34.79 -33.14 14.40
C LYS A 41 -35.36 -34.55 14.62
N ASP A 42 -35.71 -35.26 13.54
CA ASP A 42 -36.19 -36.64 13.59
C ASP A 42 -35.07 -37.68 13.84
N GLY A 43 -33.81 -37.25 13.80
CA GLY A 43 -32.62 -38.05 14.03
C GLY A 43 -32.29 -39.08 12.93
N ARG A 44 -33.16 -39.26 11.92
CA ARG A 44 -33.06 -40.31 10.89
C ARG A 44 -32.56 -39.78 9.55
N ARG A 45 -32.78 -38.49 9.26
CA ARG A 45 -32.40 -37.85 7.99
C ARG A 45 -31.49 -36.65 8.21
N TYR A 46 -30.79 -36.27 7.15
CA TYR A 46 -29.97 -35.08 7.07
C TYR A 46 -30.62 -34.06 6.11
N TYR A 47 -30.35 -32.79 6.38
CA TYR A 47 -30.60 -31.71 5.42
C TYR A 47 -29.29 -31.01 5.08
N ALA A 48 -29.15 -30.60 3.84
CA ALA A 48 -28.06 -29.79 3.33
C ALA A 48 -28.57 -28.35 3.15
N ILE A 49 -27.86 -27.38 3.71
CA ILE A 49 -27.98 -25.99 3.27
C ILE A 49 -26.95 -25.81 2.17
N VAL A 50 -27.37 -25.39 0.98
CA VAL A 50 -26.54 -25.30 -0.22
C VAL A 50 -26.62 -23.89 -0.77
N GLN A 51 -25.47 -23.26 -0.92
CA GLN A 51 -25.30 -21.98 -1.61
C GLN A 51 -24.73 -22.23 -3.01
N PHE A 52 -25.37 -21.69 -4.04
CA PHE A 52 -24.93 -21.77 -5.43
C PHE A 52 -24.16 -20.50 -5.85
N ASP A 53 -23.38 -20.62 -6.92
CA ASP A 53 -22.68 -19.51 -7.58
C ASP A 53 -23.64 -18.44 -8.12
N THR A 54 -24.81 -18.87 -8.63
CA THR A 54 -25.84 -18.04 -9.24
C THR A 54 -27.23 -18.35 -8.69
N THR A 55 -28.12 -17.35 -8.72
CA THR A 55 -29.53 -17.52 -8.33
C THR A 55 -30.28 -18.48 -9.27
N ARG A 56 -29.87 -18.55 -10.54
CA ARG A 56 -30.49 -19.43 -11.55
C ARG A 56 -30.27 -20.91 -11.22
N ASN A 57 -29.06 -21.27 -10.78
CA ASN A 57 -28.75 -22.65 -10.38
C ASN A 57 -29.53 -23.05 -9.11
N ALA A 58 -29.68 -22.14 -8.15
CA ALA A 58 -30.51 -22.34 -6.98
C ALA A 58 -32.01 -22.54 -7.35
N GLU A 59 -32.55 -21.69 -8.23
CA GLU A 59 -33.93 -21.78 -8.74
C GLU A 59 -34.17 -23.11 -9.47
N PHE A 60 -33.25 -23.51 -10.35
CA PHE A 60 -33.34 -24.75 -11.11
C PHE A 60 -33.40 -25.99 -10.21
N ILE A 61 -32.51 -26.08 -9.21
CA ILE A 61 -32.51 -27.19 -8.25
C ILE A 61 -33.76 -27.14 -7.35
N HIS A 62 -34.21 -25.95 -6.96
CA HIS A 62 -35.43 -25.79 -6.16
C HIS A 62 -36.67 -26.29 -6.90
N ASP A 63 -36.83 -25.91 -8.17
CA ASP A 63 -37.95 -26.33 -9.02
C ASP A 63 -37.93 -27.84 -9.28
N MET A 64 -36.75 -28.41 -9.53
CA MET A 64 -36.59 -29.85 -9.74
C MET A 64 -36.93 -30.68 -8.50
N ALA A 65 -36.53 -30.20 -7.31
CA ALA A 65 -36.87 -30.83 -6.04
C ALA A 65 -38.39 -30.76 -5.76
N ASN A 66 -39.03 -29.62 -6.01
CA ASN A 66 -40.47 -29.45 -5.81
C ASN A 66 -41.31 -30.26 -6.81
N ALA A 67 -40.81 -30.44 -8.03
CA ALA A 67 -41.38 -31.33 -9.04
C ALA A 67 -41.16 -32.82 -8.74
N LYS A 68 -40.46 -33.17 -7.65
CA LYS A 68 -40.05 -34.53 -7.27
C LYS A 68 -39.16 -35.22 -8.29
N ASN A 69 -38.37 -34.46 -9.04
CA ASN A 69 -37.44 -34.98 -10.05
C ASN A 69 -35.98 -35.05 -9.55
N LEU A 70 -35.69 -34.57 -8.33
CA LEU A 70 -34.36 -34.63 -7.72
C LEU A 70 -34.29 -35.75 -6.67
N TYR A 71 -33.39 -36.72 -6.88
CA TYR A 71 -33.26 -37.91 -6.04
C TYR A 71 -31.85 -38.09 -5.48
N TYR A 72 -31.75 -38.60 -4.26
CA TYR A 72 -30.51 -39.15 -3.71
C TYR A 72 -30.76 -40.61 -3.31
N GLY A 73 -30.23 -41.55 -4.09
CA GLY A 73 -30.59 -42.96 -3.99
C GLY A 73 -32.08 -43.18 -4.23
N ALA A 74 -32.78 -43.83 -3.29
CA ALA A 74 -34.23 -44.08 -3.36
C ALA A 74 -35.09 -42.97 -2.71
N SER A 75 -34.49 -41.85 -2.29
CA SER A 75 -35.19 -40.78 -1.57
C SER A 75 -35.33 -39.54 -2.45
N TYR A 76 -36.54 -39.03 -2.63
CA TYR A 76 -36.76 -37.73 -3.27
C TYR A 76 -36.35 -36.60 -2.30
N LEU A 77 -35.76 -35.54 -2.84
CA LEU A 77 -35.33 -34.38 -2.06
C LEU A 77 -36.42 -33.31 -2.05
N GLN A 78 -36.58 -32.64 -0.91
CA GLN A 78 -37.47 -31.49 -0.75
C GLN A 78 -36.64 -30.23 -0.57
N SER A 79 -37.08 -29.10 -1.14
CA SER A 79 -36.34 -27.83 -1.12
C SER A 79 -37.11 -26.71 -0.43
N TRP A 80 -36.41 -25.87 0.33
CA TRP A 80 -36.92 -24.60 0.88
C TRP A 80 -35.93 -23.49 0.61
N GLU A 81 -36.43 -22.30 0.34
CA GLU A 81 -35.58 -21.11 0.21
C GLU A 81 -34.99 -20.71 1.57
N VAL A 82 -33.73 -20.26 1.56
CA VAL A 82 -33.04 -19.74 2.75
C VAL A 82 -32.62 -18.31 2.47
N ALA A 83 -33.14 -17.36 3.26
CA ALA A 83 -32.91 -15.93 3.03
C ALA A 83 -31.45 -15.47 3.26
N HIS A 84 -30.64 -16.25 3.96
CA HIS A 84 -29.26 -15.91 4.30
C HIS A 84 -28.29 -16.86 3.60
N ASP A 85 -27.31 -16.29 2.92
CA ASP A 85 -26.22 -17.06 2.33
C ASP A 85 -25.31 -17.66 3.40
N ILE A 86 -24.73 -18.84 3.11
CA ILE A 86 -23.75 -19.49 4.00
C ILE A 86 -22.51 -18.61 4.11
N VAL A 87 -22.11 -18.00 2.99
CA VAL A 87 -21.04 -17.03 2.86
C VAL A 87 -21.66 -15.73 2.31
N PRO A 88 -21.84 -14.69 3.14
CA PRO A 88 -22.65 -13.50 2.81
C PRO A 88 -22.05 -12.56 1.76
N ASN A 89 -20.82 -12.80 1.29
CA ASN A 89 -20.15 -12.05 0.20
C ASN A 89 -19.16 -12.98 -0.52
N PRO A 90 -19.60 -13.85 -1.44
CA PRO A 90 -18.70 -14.71 -2.19
C PRO A 90 -17.71 -13.86 -3.00
N ARG A 91 -16.42 -14.20 -2.95
CA ARG A 91 -15.33 -13.44 -3.61
C ARG A 91 -15.37 -13.68 -5.12
N VAL A 92 -16.35 -13.10 -5.81
CA VAL A 92 -16.47 -13.26 -7.26
C VAL A 92 -15.33 -12.49 -7.95
N SER A 93 -14.34 -13.21 -8.46
CA SER A 93 -13.36 -12.68 -9.41
C SER A 93 -14.10 -12.18 -10.64
N LEU A 94 -13.93 -10.90 -11.01
CA LEU A 94 -14.71 -10.29 -12.09
C LEU A 94 -14.19 -10.70 -13.47
N HIS A 95 -12.88 -11.00 -13.59
CA HIS A 95 -12.25 -11.50 -14.80
C HIS A 95 -11.16 -12.50 -14.44
N THR A 96 -11.28 -13.74 -14.95
CA THR A 96 -10.27 -14.79 -14.80
C THR A 96 -9.66 -15.07 -16.17
N PHE A 97 -8.33 -15.02 -16.25
CA PHE A 97 -7.57 -15.34 -17.44
C PHE A 97 -6.77 -16.61 -17.20
N GLU A 98 -7.01 -17.61 -18.04
CA GLU A 98 -6.32 -18.90 -17.97
C GLU A 98 -5.19 -18.98 -18.99
N ASN A 99 -4.22 -19.84 -18.71
CA ASN A 99 -3.10 -20.14 -19.61
C ASN A 99 -2.23 -18.92 -19.95
N ILE A 100 -2.03 -18.03 -18.99
CA ILE A 100 -1.18 -16.84 -19.14
C ILE A 100 0.27 -17.20 -18.80
N LYS A 101 1.21 -16.61 -19.53
CA LYS A 101 2.63 -16.64 -19.15
C LYS A 101 2.95 -15.43 -18.29
N LEU A 102 3.60 -15.69 -17.16
CA LEU A 102 3.97 -14.73 -16.14
C LEU A 102 5.49 -14.65 -16.04
N ASP A 103 6.04 -13.45 -16.15
CA ASP A 103 7.47 -13.15 -15.97
C ASP A 103 7.64 -12.23 -14.76
N PHE A 104 8.61 -12.52 -13.89
CA PHE A 104 9.03 -11.67 -12.77
C PHE A 104 10.41 -11.09 -13.05
N GLY A 105 10.59 -9.79 -12.82
CA GLY A 105 11.85 -9.13 -13.14
C GLY A 105 11.90 -7.64 -12.78
N CYS A 106 12.80 -6.92 -13.45
CA CYS A 106 13.00 -5.48 -13.26
C CYS A 106 13.04 -4.74 -14.58
N LYS A 107 12.30 -3.62 -14.66
CA LYS A 107 12.30 -2.75 -15.84
C LYS A 107 13.62 -1.98 -15.89
N ILE A 108 14.41 -2.19 -16.94
CA ILE A 108 15.75 -1.58 -17.10
C ILE A 108 15.77 -0.46 -18.15
N ALA A 109 14.76 -0.40 -19.02
CA ALA A 109 14.52 0.69 -19.95
C ALA A 109 13.03 0.76 -20.29
N THR A 110 12.61 1.81 -21.02
CA THR A 110 11.19 2.05 -21.37
C THR A 110 10.50 0.82 -21.96
N ASN A 111 11.17 0.11 -22.87
CA ASN A 111 10.64 -1.08 -23.57
C ASN A 111 11.42 -2.36 -23.25
N LYS A 112 12.06 -2.44 -22.07
CA LYS A 112 12.95 -3.56 -21.73
C LYS A 112 12.76 -4.02 -20.30
N LEU A 113 12.39 -5.29 -20.16
CA LEU A 113 12.26 -5.98 -18.88
C LEU A 113 13.36 -7.03 -18.78
N PHE A 114 14.12 -6.98 -17.69
CA PHE A 114 15.07 -8.02 -17.34
C PHE A 114 14.36 -9.05 -16.46
N SER A 115 14.05 -10.23 -17.01
CA SER A 115 13.29 -11.30 -16.38
C SER A 115 14.22 -12.25 -15.62
N PHE A 116 13.92 -12.46 -14.34
CA PHE A 116 14.62 -13.37 -13.44
C PHE A 116 14.03 -14.77 -13.45
N TRP A 117 12.70 -14.85 -13.55
CA TRP A 117 11.96 -16.09 -13.47
C TRP A 117 10.67 -15.98 -14.25
N ASN A 118 10.24 -17.08 -14.87
CA ASN A 118 9.00 -17.13 -15.62
C ASN A 118 8.25 -18.45 -15.40
N MET A 119 6.95 -18.40 -15.69
CA MET A 119 6.05 -19.54 -15.59
C MET A 119 4.95 -19.46 -16.64
N ASN A 120 4.61 -20.62 -17.19
CA ASN A 120 3.48 -20.78 -18.11
C ASN A 120 2.28 -21.37 -17.37
N ASN A 121 1.10 -21.33 -18.01
CA ASN A 121 -0.13 -21.92 -17.48
C ASN A 121 -0.56 -21.31 -16.13
N VAL A 122 -0.44 -19.99 -16.00
CA VAL A 122 -0.88 -19.24 -14.82
C VAL A 122 -2.33 -18.79 -15.02
N SER A 123 -3.16 -19.01 -14.00
CA SER A 123 -4.50 -18.44 -13.87
C SER A 123 -4.38 -17.08 -13.20
N VAL A 124 -4.92 -16.03 -13.80
CA VAL A 124 -4.84 -14.65 -13.29
C VAL A 124 -6.24 -14.08 -13.11
N ASP A 125 -6.58 -13.75 -11.87
CA ASP A 125 -7.83 -13.09 -11.52
C ASP A 125 -7.63 -11.60 -11.29
N PHE A 126 -8.51 -10.80 -11.89
CA PHE A 126 -8.66 -9.37 -11.63
C PHE A 126 -9.91 -9.12 -10.79
N GLY A 127 -9.70 -8.63 -9.56
CA GLY A 127 -10.79 -8.25 -8.67
C GLY A 127 -10.98 -6.75 -8.61
N ILE A 128 -11.87 -6.18 -9.44
CA ILE A 128 -12.23 -4.74 -9.38
C ILE A 128 -12.82 -4.39 -8.00
N GLY A 129 -13.69 -5.26 -7.45
CA GLY A 129 -14.25 -5.09 -6.10
C GLY A 129 -13.35 -5.52 -4.94
N LEU A 130 -12.33 -6.34 -5.20
CA LEU A 130 -11.41 -6.87 -4.18
C LEU A 130 -10.10 -6.06 -4.07
N ARG A 131 -9.86 -5.13 -5.02
CA ARG A 131 -8.64 -4.31 -5.13
C ARG A 131 -7.34 -5.15 -5.08
N LYS A 132 -7.36 -6.34 -5.67
CA LYS A 132 -6.20 -7.24 -5.75
C LYS A 132 -6.17 -8.02 -7.06
N LEU A 133 -4.96 -8.32 -7.49
CA LEU A 133 -4.63 -9.23 -8.58
C LEU A 133 -4.17 -10.56 -7.95
N VAL A 134 -4.74 -11.68 -8.39
CA VAL A 134 -4.40 -13.00 -7.85
C VAL A 134 -3.89 -13.89 -8.97
N CYS A 135 -2.64 -14.36 -8.87
CA CYS A 135 -2.10 -15.37 -9.77
C CYS A 135 -2.08 -16.73 -9.08
N ARG A 136 -2.69 -17.74 -9.70
CA ARG A 136 -2.62 -19.14 -9.27
C ARG A 136 -1.76 -19.93 -10.26
N LEU A 137 -0.80 -20.68 -9.75
CA LEU A 137 0.14 -21.45 -10.56
C LEU A 137 0.53 -22.75 -9.87
N LYS A 138 1.05 -23.71 -10.65
CA LYS A 138 1.60 -24.96 -10.13
C LYS A 138 3.10 -25.03 -10.37
N TYR A 139 3.88 -25.28 -9.34
CA TYR A 139 5.34 -25.40 -9.38
C TYR A 139 5.79 -26.53 -8.46
N ASP A 140 6.70 -27.40 -8.93
CA ASP A 140 7.20 -28.57 -8.19
C ASP A 140 6.10 -29.41 -7.51
N ALA A 141 5.05 -29.73 -8.28
CA ALA A 141 3.87 -30.48 -7.86
C ALA A 141 2.98 -29.81 -6.78
N LEU A 142 3.32 -28.61 -6.31
CA LEU A 142 2.53 -27.81 -5.38
C LEU A 142 1.77 -26.69 -6.11
N GLU A 143 0.61 -26.33 -5.57
CA GLU A 143 -0.15 -25.16 -6.03
C GLU A 143 0.20 -23.94 -5.17
N TYR A 144 0.43 -22.82 -5.84
CA TYR A 144 0.76 -21.54 -5.23
C TYR A 144 -0.24 -20.46 -5.65
N MET A 145 -0.51 -19.54 -4.71
CA MET A 145 -1.31 -18.36 -4.91
C MET A 145 -0.47 -17.13 -4.59
N LEU A 146 -0.39 -16.20 -5.53
CA LEU A 146 0.30 -14.92 -5.44
C LEU A 146 -0.75 -13.81 -5.43
N GLU A 147 -0.86 -13.06 -4.33
CA GLU A 147 -1.81 -11.98 -4.18
C GLU A 147 -1.10 -10.62 -4.19
N LEU A 148 -1.36 -9.80 -5.20
CA LEU A 148 -0.86 -8.44 -5.32
C LEU A 148 -2.00 -7.44 -5.05
N SER A 149 -1.93 -6.74 -3.91
CA SER A 149 -2.84 -5.62 -3.64
C SER A 149 -2.62 -4.52 -4.67
N TYR A 150 -3.68 -3.85 -5.11
CA TYR A 150 -3.58 -2.71 -6.04
C TYR A 150 -2.80 -1.54 -5.42
N GLU A 151 -2.74 -1.46 -4.09
CA GLU A 151 -1.94 -0.48 -3.35
C GLU A 151 -0.43 -0.67 -3.57
N ASN A 152 -0.02 -1.89 -3.89
CA ASN A 152 1.37 -2.24 -4.19
C ASN A 152 1.70 -2.10 -5.68
N ILE A 153 0.77 -1.60 -6.52
CA ILE A 153 1.00 -1.37 -7.94
C ILE A 153 1.34 0.11 -8.19
N TRP A 154 2.54 0.36 -8.72
CA TRP A 154 3.00 1.69 -9.08
C TRP A 154 2.45 2.14 -10.45
N GLN A 155 2.59 1.29 -11.46
CA GLN A 155 2.24 1.60 -12.84
C GLN A 155 1.86 0.33 -13.59
N ILE A 156 0.93 0.45 -14.54
CA ILE A 156 0.58 -0.63 -15.47
C ILE A 156 0.84 -0.13 -16.89
N GLU A 157 1.57 -0.89 -17.69
CA GLU A 157 1.84 -0.56 -19.09
C GLU A 157 1.38 -1.70 -19.98
N LEU A 158 0.49 -1.39 -20.92
CA LEU A 158 0.10 -2.34 -21.95
C LEU A 158 0.93 -2.08 -23.21
N HIS A 159 1.87 -2.98 -23.48
CA HIS A 159 2.71 -2.97 -24.67
C HIS A 159 2.00 -3.73 -25.80
N ARG A 160 1.67 -3.01 -26.89
CA ARG A 160 1.06 -3.59 -28.10
C ARG A 160 2.02 -3.49 -29.26
N THR A 161 2.35 -4.62 -29.88
CA THR A 161 3.15 -4.67 -31.09
C THR A 161 2.28 -4.96 -32.30
N ARG A 162 2.33 -4.10 -33.33
CA ARG A 162 1.61 -4.34 -34.59
C ARG A 162 2.14 -5.62 -35.26
N GLY A 163 1.24 -6.55 -35.56
CA GLY A 163 1.56 -7.81 -36.27
C GLY A 163 1.99 -8.99 -35.41
N ARG A 164 2.07 -8.87 -34.07
CA ARG A 164 2.28 -10.01 -33.16
C ARG A 164 0.96 -10.50 -32.56
N ALA A 165 0.89 -11.81 -32.31
CA ALA A 165 -0.29 -12.48 -31.73
C ALA A 165 -0.46 -12.28 -30.21
N ALA A 166 0.55 -11.72 -29.53
CA ALA A 166 0.55 -11.48 -28.09
C ALA A 166 0.77 -9.99 -27.76
N LYS A 167 0.25 -9.56 -26.62
CA LYS A 167 0.46 -8.25 -26.00
C LYS A 167 0.97 -8.46 -24.58
N HIS A 168 1.76 -7.53 -24.06
CA HIS A 168 2.35 -7.65 -22.72
C HIS A 168 1.73 -6.63 -21.77
N LEU A 169 1.20 -7.09 -20.65
CA LEU A 169 0.77 -6.24 -19.55
C LEU A 169 1.87 -6.21 -18.49
N LEU A 170 2.63 -5.13 -18.44
CA LEU A 170 3.72 -4.92 -17.50
C LEU A 170 3.18 -4.18 -16.27
N ILE A 171 3.31 -4.77 -15.09
CA ILE A 171 2.87 -4.20 -13.81
C ILE A 171 4.12 -3.93 -12.98
N GLN A 172 4.40 -2.65 -12.71
CA GLN A 172 5.47 -2.19 -11.84
C GLN A 172 4.94 -2.10 -10.40
N MET A 173 5.73 -2.56 -9.44
CA MET A 173 5.29 -2.80 -8.06
C MET A 173 6.12 -2.02 -7.04
N TYR A 174 5.46 -1.55 -5.98
CA TYR A 174 6.10 -1.06 -4.75
C TYR A 174 6.44 -2.19 -3.77
N GLY A 175 5.62 -3.24 -3.75
CA GLY A 175 5.77 -4.35 -2.83
C GLY A 175 5.55 -5.68 -3.53
N ALA A 176 6.28 -6.70 -3.10
CA ALA A 176 6.17 -8.05 -3.63
C ALA A 176 4.78 -8.67 -3.34
N PRO A 177 4.28 -9.59 -4.18
CA PRO A 177 3.02 -10.27 -3.93
C PRO A 177 3.08 -11.17 -2.68
N ARG A 178 1.93 -11.28 -2.00
CA ARG A 178 1.73 -12.22 -0.90
C ARG A 178 1.64 -13.65 -1.45
N ILE A 179 2.62 -14.47 -1.08
CA ILE A 179 2.72 -15.88 -1.49
C ILE A 179 2.06 -16.80 -0.45
N SER A 180 1.22 -17.69 -0.93
CA SER A 180 0.60 -18.79 -0.17
C SER A 180 0.74 -20.09 -0.95
N LYS A 181 0.91 -21.22 -0.26
CA LYS A 181 0.91 -22.56 -0.86
C LYS A 181 -0.32 -23.33 -0.42
N LYS A 182 -0.85 -24.17 -1.30
CA LYS A 182 -1.96 -25.06 -0.99
C LYS A 182 -1.45 -26.23 -0.16
N VAL A 183 -2.06 -26.49 0.99
CA VAL A 183 -1.71 -27.63 1.82
C VAL A 183 -2.41 -28.88 1.27
N ILE A 184 -1.62 -29.89 0.89
CA ILE A 184 -2.14 -31.22 0.59
C ILE A 184 -2.53 -31.84 1.94
N ARG A 185 -3.82 -31.81 2.26
CA ARG A 185 -4.31 -32.42 3.50
C ARG A 185 -4.15 -33.94 3.40
N SER A 186 -3.16 -34.49 4.11
CA SER A 186 -3.23 -35.87 4.57
C SER A 186 -4.44 -35.96 5.49
N SER A 187 -5.43 -36.76 5.11
CA SER A 187 -6.64 -37.05 5.86
C SER A 187 -6.29 -37.38 7.32
N GLY A 188 -6.40 -36.41 8.24
CA GLY A 188 -5.90 -36.65 9.59
C GLY A 188 -6.16 -35.58 10.64
N GLN A 189 -6.01 -34.28 10.37
CA GLN A 189 -6.01 -33.30 11.47
C GLN A 189 -6.78 -31.99 11.17
N ALA A 190 -7.84 -31.83 11.98
CA ALA A 190 -8.24 -30.65 12.75
C ALA A 190 -9.20 -29.59 12.13
N TYR A 191 -10.39 -29.53 12.76
CA TYR A 191 -11.35 -28.42 12.92
C TYR A 191 -12.18 -27.89 11.73
N GLU A 192 -13.05 -28.75 11.23
CA GLU A 192 -14.49 -28.56 10.99
C GLU A 192 -14.91 -29.84 10.27
N ASP A 193 -15.89 -30.60 10.77
CA ASP A 193 -16.22 -31.95 10.28
C ASP A 193 -16.42 -31.95 8.74
N HIS A 194 -15.37 -32.28 7.96
CA HIS A 194 -15.36 -32.17 6.48
C HIS A 194 -16.36 -33.12 5.81
N ILE A 195 -16.81 -34.13 6.57
CA ILE A 195 -17.94 -34.97 6.21
C ILE A 195 -19.22 -34.14 6.08
N LEU A 196 -19.36 -33.07 6.86
CA LEU A 196 -20.57 -32.27 6.98
C LEU A 196 -20.48 -30.88 6.35
N ASN A 197 -19.29 -30.31 6.11
CA ASN A 197 -19.16 -28.97 5.51
C ASN A 197 -18.28 -29.00 4.25
N TYR A 198 -18.68 -28.27 3.21
CA TYR A 198 -17.92 -27.99 2.00
C TYR A 198 -17.97 -26.49 1.68
N PHE A 199 -16.83 -25.90 1.31
CA PHE A 199 -16.73 -24.50 0.84
C PHE A 199 -15.79 -24.45 -0.35
N MET A 200 -16.22 -23.83 -1.45
CA MET A 200 -15.45 -23.71 -2.69
C MET A 200 -14.16 -22.89 -2.49
N ASP A 201 -14.24 -21.82 -1.68
CA ASP A 201 -13.10 -21.02 -1.24
C ASP A 201 -12.96 -21.10 0.28
N CYS A 202 -12.25 -22.12 0.77
CA CYS A 202 -11.84 -22.14 2.18
C CYS A 202 -10.43 -21.54 2.28
N ASP A 203 -10.31 -20.36 2.89
CA ASP A 203 -9.01 -19.72 3.18
C ASP A 203 -8.08 -20.68 3.95
N ASP A 204 -8.63 -21.67 4.67
CA ASP A 204 -7.91 -22.68 5.44
C ASP A 204 -7.13 -23.71 4.59
N GLN A 205 -7.25 -23.69 3.26
CA GLN A 205 -6.43 -24.54 2.38
C GLN A 205 -5.09 -23.91 2.01
N TRP A 206 -4.95 -22.60 2.20
CA TRP A 206 -3.79 -21.83 1.77
C TRP A 206 -2.98 -21.37 2.98
N VAL A 207 -1.75 -21.84 3.09
CA VAL A 207 -0.84 -21.44 4.17
C VAL A 207 0.20 -20.48 3.61
N ARG A 208 0.47 -19.42 4.37
CA ARG A 208 1.51 -18.44 4.02
C ARG A 208 2.85 -19.13 3.84
N THR A 209 3.58 -18.72 2.81
CA THR A 209 4.92 -19.25 2.56
C THR A 209 5.84 -18.17 2.01
N THR A 210 7.12 -18.52 1.90
CA THR A 210 8.16 -17.64 1.35
C THR A 210 8.32 -17.88 -0.14
N ASP A 211 9.13 -17.05 -0.79
CA ASP A 211 9.40 -17.16 -2.22
C ASP A 211 10.00 -18.52 -2.59
N PHE A 212 9.22 -19.34 -3.28
CA PHE A 212 9.59 -20.70 -3.70
C PHE A 212 10.49 -20.72 -4.94
N THR A 213 10.70 -19.58 -5.60
CA THR A 213 11.48 -19.54 -6.83
C THR A 213 12.98 -19.68 -6.55
N PRO A 214 13.76 -20.24 -7.50
CA PRO A 214 15.20 -20.29 -7.39
C PRO A 214 15.78 -18.90 -7.10
N SER A 215 16.70 -18.84 -6.14
CA SER A 215 17.35 -17.59 -5.72
C SER A 215 16.40 -16.48 -5.23
N ARG A 216 15.15 -16.78 -4.85
CA ARG A 216 14.17 -15.79 -4.38
C ARG A 216 13.88 -14.70 -5.43
N ALA A 217 13.62 -15.10 -6.67
CA ALA A 217 13.42 -14.19 -7.80
C ALA A 217 12.18 -13.30 -7.66
N ILE A 218 11.07 -13.79 -7.11
CA ILE A 218 9.85 -12.98 -6.88
C ILE A 218 10.16 -11.86 -5.89
N GLY A 219 10.85 -12.16 -4.79
CA GLY A 219 11.23 -11.19 -3.76
C GLY A 219 12.19 -10.11 -4.24
N GLN A 220 12.90 -10.34 -5.35
CA GLN A 220 13.83 -9.38 -5.97
C GLN A 220 13.21 -8.59 -7.12
N SER A 221 11.98 -8.92 -7.52
CA SER A 221 11.33 -8.33 -8.69
C SER A 221 10.57 -7.07 -8.32
N PHE A 222 10.82 -5.98 -9.07
CA PHE A 222 10.04 -4.74 -8.99
C PHE A 222 8.98 -4.63 -10.10
N ALA A 223 8.91 -5.63 -10.97
CA ALA A 223 7.91 -5.71 -12.01
C ALA A 223 7.50 -7.16 -12.29
N LEU A 224 6.26 -7.35 -12.73
CA LEU A 224 5.78 -8.58 -13.34
C LEU A 224 5.18 -8.29 -14.71
N SER A 225 5.35 -9.18 -15.67
CA SER A 225 4.78 -9.08 -17.01
C SER A 225 3.87 -10.27 -17.29
N LEU A 226 2.66 -9.99 -17.78
CA LEU A 226 1.71 -10.99 -18.27
C LEU A 226 1.71 -10.97 -19.80
N GLU A 227 2.07 -12.09 -20.42
CA GLU A 227 1.94 -12.28 -21.86
C GLU A 227 0.52 -12.76 -22.18
N LEU A 228 -0.26 -11.89 -22.81
CA LEU A 228 -1.68 -12.08 -23.08
C LEU A 228 -1.93 -12.28 -24.57
N PRO A 229 -2.86 -13.18 -24.97
CA PRO A 229 -3.32 -13.27 -26.35
C PRO A 229 -3.91 -11.94 -26.85
N HIS A 230 -3.68 -11.59 -28.11
CA HIS A 230 -4.17 -10.33 -28.67
C HIS A 230 -5.70 -10.18 -28.61
N SER A 231 -6.41 -11.30 -28.82
CA SER A 231 -7.88 -11.39 -28.81
C SER A 231 -8.51 -11.23 -27.43
N LEU A 232 -7.73 -11.34 -26.36
CA LEU A 232 -8.24 -11.32 -24.99
C LEU A 232 -8.68 -9.90 -24.60
N LYS A 233 -9.96 -9.72 -24.25
CA LYS A 233 -10.46 -8.43 -23.77
C LYS A 233 -9.93 -8.17 -22.36
N LEU A 234 -9.28 -7.03 -22.18
CA LEU A 234 -8.80 -6.59 -20.88
C LEU A 234 -9.91 -5.81 -20.16
N PRO A 235 -9.94 -5.81 -18.81
CA PRO A 235 -10.74 -4.88 -18.06
C PRO A 235 -10.35 -3.44 -18.42
N ASP A 236 -11.25 -2.49 -18.19
CA ASP A 236 -10.88 -1.08 -18.33
C ASP A 236 -9.94 -0.68 -17.18
N PHE A 237 -8.65 -0.84 -17.44
CA PHE A 237 -7.62 -0.40 -16.52
C PHE A 237 -7.53 1.12 -16.45
N ARG A 238 -7.99 1.88 -17.45
CA ARG A 238 -7.94 3.35 -17.41
C ARG A 238 -8.89 3.90 -16.35
N GLU A 239 -10.08 3.33 -16.24
CA GLU A 239 -11.06 3.72 -15.22
C GLU A 239 -10.62 3.39 -13.78
N ASN A 240 -9.80 2.35 -13.61
CA ASN A 240 -9.48 1.78 -12.29
C ASN A 240 -8.03 1.99 -11.84
N PHE A 241 -7.13 2.28 -12.78
CA PHE A 241 -5.70 2.50 -12.56
C PHE A 241 -5.23 3.73 -13.33
N PRO A 242 -5.16 4.88 -12.66
CA PRO A 242 -4.59 6.12 -13.21
C PRO A 242 -3.14 5.98 -13.68
N GLY A 243 -2.44 4.95 -13.19
CA GLY A 243 -1.10 4.56 -13.63
C GLY A 243 -1.05 3.79 -14.95
N TYR A 244 -2.18 3.55 -15.62
CA TYR A 244 -2.22 2.77 -16.84
C TYR A 244 -1.78 3.57 -18.06
N GLU A 245 -0.88 3.00 -18.86
CA GLU A 245 -0.41 3.59 -20.12
C GLU A 245 -0.42 2.53 -21.23
N GLU A 246 -0.77 2.92 -22.45
CA GLU A 246 -0.64 2.08 -23.64
C GLU A 246 0.56 2.53 -24.46
N ILE A 247 1.51 1.63 -24.64
CA ILE A 247 2.75 1.89 -25.36
C ILE A 247 2.71 1.12 -26.68
N GLU A 248 2.82 1.85 -27.80
CA GLU A 248 3.09 1.24 -29.11
C GLU A 248 4.56 0.83 -29.17
N GLY A 249 4.82 -0.46 -28.97
CA GLY A 249 6.18 -0.98 -28.86
C GLY A 249 6.22 -2.45 -28.51
N ASN A 250 7.36 -3.09 -28.77
CA ASN A 250 7.61 -4.45 -28.30
C ASN A 250 8.37 -4.38 -26.97
N LEU A 251 7.82 -5.00 -25.93
CA LEU A 251 8.53 -5.21 -24.69
C LEU A 251 9.58 -6.31 -24.93
N VAL A 252 10.86 -5.94 -24.85
CA VAL A 252 11.96 -6.90 -24.96
C VAL A 252 12.19 -7.53 -23.58
N LEU A 253 11.94 -8.83 -23.50
CA LEU A 253 12.25 -9.66 -22.33
C LEU A 253 13.70 -10.18 -22.47
N GLU A 254 14.60 -9.74 -21.60
CA GLU A 254 15.93 -10.31 -21.47
C GLU A 254 16.00 -11.20 -20.24
N ILE A 255 16.39 -12.46 -20.43
CA ILE A 255 16.53 -13.40 -19.33
C ILE A 255 17.91 -13.21 -18.72
N GLY A 256 17.97 -13.10 -17.40
CA GLY A 256 19.24 -13.13 -16.68
C GLY A 256 19.08 -13.40 -15.19
N PRO A 257 20.21 -13.52 -14.47
CA PRO A 257 20.19 -13.89 -13.07
C PRO A 257 19.62 -12.76 -12.20
N PRO A 258 18.97 -13.08 -11.07
CA PRO A 258 18.59 -12.09 -10.06
C PRO A 258 19.79 -11.28 -9.56
N TYR A 259 19.54 -10.07 -9.04
CA TYR A 259 20.59 -9.18 -8.53
C TYR A 259 21.28 -9.70 -7.27
N SER A 260 20.56 -10.42 -6.42
CA SER A 260 21.06 -10.96 -5.16
C SER A 260 21.90 -12.20 -5.41
N CYS A 261 23.11 -12.18 -4.89
CA CYS A 261 24.01 -13.31 -4.92
C CYS A 261 23.84 -14.27 -3.73
N ASN A 262 22.97 -13.96 -2.76
CA ASN A 262 22.77 -14.78 -1.58
C ASN A 262 21.28 -14.90 -1.22
N PRO A 263 20.70 -16.11 -1.23
CA PRO A 263 19.28 -16.32 -0.94
C PRO A 263 18.92 -16.27 0.55
N SER A 264 19.91 -16.10 1.44
CA SER A 264 19.76 -16.23 2.91
C SER A 264 19.82 -14.88 3.66
N LEU A 265 20.35 -13.82 3.04
CA LEU A 265 20.67 -12.55 3.70
C LEU A 265 20.26 -11.36 2.82
N GLY A 266 18.97 -10.98 2.82
CA GLY A 266 18.46 -9.82 2.05
C GLY A 266 18.88 -9.78 0.56
N PRO A 267 18.57 -8.69 -0.17
CA PRO A 267 19.13 -8.47 -1.49
C PRO A 267 20.59 -7.98 -1.38
N MET A 268 21.57 -8.83 -1.70
CA MET A 268 23.01 -8.46 -1.75
C MET A 268 23.53 -8.39 -3.17
N VAL A 269 24.02 -7.22 -3.61
CA VAL A 269 24.59 -7.02 -4.94
C VAL A 269 26.11 -7.17 -4.90
N PHE A 270 26.71 -7.97 -5.80
CA PHE A 270 28.16 -7.97 -5.97
C PHE A 270 28.60 -6.70 -6.73
N PRO A 271 29.64 -5.99 -6.26
CA PRO A 271 30.26 -4.96 -7.08
C PRO A 271 30.86 -5.61 -8.35
N PRO A 272 30.96 -4.88 -9.47
CA PRO A 272 31.65 -5.38 -10.67
C PRO A 272 33.04 -5.91 -10.34
N ARG A 273 33.49 -6.96 -11.07
CA ARG A 273 34.80 -7.59 -10.83
C ARG A 273 35.91 -6.52 -10.81
N GLY A 274 36.62 -6.42 -9.69
CA GLY A 274 37.73 -5.48 -9.49
C GLY A 274 37.39 -4.23 -8.67
N VAL A 275 36.11 -3.98 -8.37
CA VAL A 275 35.68 -2.85 -7.54
C VAL A 275 35.66 -3.27 -6.07
N ASN A 276 36.50 -2.64 -5.24
CA ASN A 276 36.53 -2.87 -3.79
C ASN A 276 35.95 -1.66 -3.08
N VAL A 277 34.75 -1.81 -2.50
CA VAL A 277 34.09 -0.74 -1.76
C VAL A 277 34.72 -0.66 -0.36
N PRO A 278 35.27 0.50 0.05
CA PRO A 278 35.82 0.66 1.39
C PRO A 278 34.72 0.56 2.46
N TYR A 279 35.12 0.24 3.69
CA TYR A 279 34.18 0.08 4.81
C TYR A 279 33.48 1.40 5.20
N ASP A 280 34.05 2.56 4.84
CA ASP A 280 33.40 3.86 5.00
C ASP A 280 32.38 4.08 3.86
N ILE A 281 31.09 4.27 4.18
CA ILE A 281 29.96 3.96 3.26
C ILE A 281 29.80 4.82 2.01
N LEU A 282 29.75 4.11 0.88
CA LEU A 282 29.24 4.52 -0.43
C LEU A 282 27.75 4.93 -0.44
N PHE A 283 27.45 6.21 -0.61
CA PHE A 283 26.09 6.74 -0.58
C PHE A 283 25.77 7.45 -1.90
N LYS A 284 24.90 6.84 -2.71
CA LYS A 284 24.34 7.47 -3.90
C LYS A 284 22.86 7.76 -3.66
N LEU A 285 22.50 9.04 -3.55
CA LEU A 285 21.11 9.46 -3.74
C LEU A 285 20.92 9.76 -5.22
N HIS A 286 19.89 9.17 -5.81
CA HIS A 286 19.20 9.74 -6.96
C HIS A 286 17.98 10.49 -6.41
N SER A 287 17.53 11.56 -7.05
CA SER A 287 16.49 12.46 -6.51
C SER A 287 15.15 11.76 -6.26
N LEU A 288 14.57 11.80 -5.04
CA LEU A 288 13.49 12.70 -4.54
C LEU A 288 13.32 12.41 -3.02
N LEU A 289 13.20 13.31 -2.04
CA LEU A 289 12.49 14.58 -1.84
C LEU A 289 13.23 15.35 -0.72
N GLN A 290 13.61 16.60 -0.96
CA GLN A 290 14.12 17.49 0.09
C GLN A 290 13.10 18.60 0.35
N LEU A 291 12.53 18.62 1.56
CA LEU A 291 11.93 19.81 2.22
C LEU A 291 10.85 20.58 1.44
N GLY A 292 9.74 19.97 1.04
CA GLY A 292 8.53 20.72 0.65
C GLY A 292 8.66 21.67 -0.56
N HIS A 293 9.82 21.68 -1.23
CA HIS A 293 10.03 22.33 -2.51
C HIS A 293 9.98 21.24 -3.58
N THR A 294 9.02 21.35 -4.49
CA THR A 294 9.04 20.64 -5.76
C THR A 294 10.36 21.00 -6.46
N VAL A 295 11.24 20.00 -6.62
CA VAL A 295 12.44 20.16 -7.43
C VAL A 295 11.98 20.60 -8.82
N SER A 296 12.53 21.74 -9.25
CA SER A 296 12.47 22.32 -10.59
C SER A 296 12.49 21.24 -11.67
N ALA A 297 11.82 21.51 -12.80
CA ALA A 297 11.62 20.68 -14.00
C ALA A 297 12.88 20.15 -14.71
N SER A 298 14.03 20.12 -14.05
CA SER A 298 15.26 19.48 -14.52
C SER A 298 15.43 18.13 -13.82
N ASN A 299 15.45 17.03 -14.59
CA ASN A 299 15.91 15.68 -14.21
C ASN A 299 17.41 15.67 -13.80
N GLN A 300 17.85 16.61 -12.97
CA GLN A 300 19.25 16.79 -12.63
C GLN A 300 19.58 15.91 -11.42
N GLN A 301 20.39 14.88 -11.68
CA GLN A 301 20.86 13.93 -10.68
C GLN A 301 21.81 14.63 -9.72
N PHE A 302 21.57 14.53 -8.40
CA PHE A 302 22.42 15.14 -7.38
C PHE A 302 23.04 14.05 -6.50
N ILE A 303 24.36 13.89 -6.60
CA ILE A 303 25.12 12.92 -5.81
C ILE A 303 25.59 13.62 -4.53
N ILE A 304 25.34 12.99 -3.39
CA ILE A 304 25.75 13.50 -2.08
C ILE A 304 27.12 12.92 -1.74
N GLU A 305 28.06 13.79 -1.38
CA GLU A 305 29.40 13.42 -0.94
C GLU A 305 29.72 14.05 0.42
N GLY A 306 30.53 13.36 1.23
CA GLY A 306 31.00 13.87 2.52
C GLY A 306 30.35 13.19 3.74
N LYS A 307 30.39 13.83 4.90
CA LYS A 307 29.87 13.24 6.13
C LYS A 307 28.34 13.23 6.13
N VAL A 308 27.75 12.11 6.52
CA VAL A 308 26.31 11.93 6.65
C VAL A 308 25.97 11.25 7.98
N VAL A 309 24.81 11.58 8.52
CA VAL A 309 24.19 10.89 9.65
C VAL A 309 23.25 9.82 9.11
N VAL A 310 23.37 8.59 9.61
CA VAL A 310 22.47 7.48 9.33
C VAL A 310 21.95 6.92 10.64
N ALA A 311 20.63 6.73 10.73
CA ALA A 311 19.99 6.12 11.88
C ALA A 311 18.74 5.35 11.44
N LYS A 312 18.35 4.36 12.24
CA LYS A 312 17.10 3.61 12.07
C LYS A 312 16.17 3.93 13.24
N ASN A 313 14.90 4.19 12.92
CA ASN A 313 13.90 4.44 13.95
C ASN A 313 13.19 3.13 14.33
N PRO A 314 12.91 2.89 15.63
CA PRO A 314 13.26 3.73 16.77
C PRO A 314 14.76 3.63 17.16
N CYS A 315 15.33 4.78 17.52
CA CYS A 315 16.73 4.94 17.91
C CYS A 315 16.79 5.20 19.42
N LEU A 316 17.23 4.22 20.22
CA LEU A 316 17.28 4.33 21.67
C LEU A 316 18.71 4.49 22.17
N HIS A 317 19.61 3.61 21.74
CA HIS A 317 20.98 3.64 22.22
C HIS A 317 21.75 4.77 21.50
N PRO A 318 22.58 5.56 22.21
CA PRO A 318 23.28 6.72 21.62
C PRO A 318 24.28 6.32 20.52
N GLY A 319 24.69 5.05 20.47
CA GLY A 319 25.53 4.50 19.41
C GLY A 319 24.79 4.09 18.13
N ASP A 320 23.45 4.17 18.11
CA ASP A 320 22.62 3.80 16.96
C ASP A 320 22.62 4.87 15.86
N VAL A 321 23.01 6.10 16.23
CA VAL A 321 23.24 7.20 15.30
C VAL A 321 24.67 7.12 14.79
N ARG A 322 24.83 6.80 13.50
CA ARG A 322 26.14 6.62 12.88
C ARG A 322 26.50 7.81 12.00
N VAL A 323 27.74 8.28 12.13
CA VAL A 323 28.32 9.23 11.19
C VAL A 323 29.23 8.46 10.23
N LEU A 324 28.85 8.49 8.97
CA LEU A 324 29.46 7.76 7.87
C LEU A 324 29.93 8.75 6.80
N LYS A 325 30.62 8.28 5.76
CA LYS A 325 31.16 9.12 4.70
C LYS A 325 30.61 8.70 3.34
N ALA A 326 29.61 9.43 2.86
CA ALA A 326 29.10 9.35 1.50
C ALA A 326 30.22 9.57 0.46
N VAL A 327 30.33 8.65 -0.49
CA VAL A 327 31.29 8.69 -1.62
C VAL A 327 30.59 8.39 -2.94
N ASP A 328 31.09 8.96 -4.03
CA ASP A 328 30.59 8.70 -5.38
C ASP A 328 31.26 7.46 -6.01
N VAL A 329 30.45 6.55 -6.57
CA VAL A 329 30.92 5.36 -7.31
C VAL A 329 30.10 5.21 -8.60
N PRO A 330 30.70 5.52 -9.77
CA PRO A 330 30.06 5.45 -11.09
C PRO A 330 29.38 4.12 -11.41
N GLU A 331 29.95 3.00 -10.98
CA GLU A 331 29.46 1.66 -11.28
C GLU A 331 28.09 1.37 -10.66
N LEU A 332 27.74 2.04 -9.56
CA LEU A 332 26.44 1.90 -8.90
C LEU A 332 25.39 2.88 -9.43
N TYR A 333 25.62 3.49 -10.60
CA TYR A 333 24.75 4.56 -11.05
C TYR A 333 23.32 4.14 -11.38
N HIS A 334 23.11 2.85 -11.59
CA HIS A 334 21.82 2.22 -11.80
C HIS A 334 20.98 2.07 -10.52
N MET A 335 21.60 2.18 -9.33
CA MET A 335 20.91 2.14 -8.03
C MET A 335 20.41 3.55 -7.69
N VAL A 336 19.09 3.69 -7.55
CA VAL A 336 18.39 4.97 -7.34
C VAL A 336 17.43 4.85 -6.16
N ASP A 337 17.14 5.97 -5.48
CA ASP A 337 16.22 6.06 -4.33
C ASP A 337 16.49 5.06 -3.18
N CYS A 338 17.75 4.65 -3.00
CA CYS A 338 18.16 3.72 -1.96
C CYS A 338 19.53 4.06 -1.38
N VAL A 339 19.84 3.47 -0.23
CA VAL A 339 21.15 3.56 0.43
C VAL A 339 21.90 2.25 0.22
N VAL A 340 23.15 2.32 -0.26
CA VAL A 340 23.98 1.13 -0.47
C VAL A 340 24.99 1.00 0.66
N PHE A 341 24.89 -0.04 1.48
CA PHE A 341 25.86 -0.32 2.53
C PHE A 341 27.01 -1.20 2.00
N PRO A 342 28.26 -1.02 2.47
CA PRO A 342 29.37 -1.89 2.09
C PRO A 342 29.16 -3.30 2.65
N GLN A 343 29.42 -4.31 1.82
CA GLN A 343 29.31 -5.72 2.22
C GLN A 343 30.47 -6.18 3.12
N LYS A 344 31.64 -5.53 3.03
CA LYS A 344 32.85 -5.93 3.74
C LYS A 344 33.16 -4.98 4.87
N GLY A 345 33.52 -5.53 6.02
CA GLY A 345 33.90 -4.76 7.20
C GLY A 345 33.85 -5.56 8.50
N PRO A 346 34.29 -4.97 9.61
CA PRO A 346 34.21 -5.60 10.93
C PRO A 346 32.79 -5.82 11.44
N ARG A 347 31.81 -4.99 11.03
CA ARG A 347 30.40 -5.10 11.43
C ARG A 347 29.47 -4.49 10.38
N PRO A 348 28.34 -5.12 10.00
CA PRO A 348 27.38 -4.50 9.10
C PRO A 348 26.80 -3.22 9.68
N HIS A 349 26.85 -2.11 8.95
CA HIS A 349 26.30 -0.82 9.40
C HIS A 349 24.79 -0.82 9.66
N PRO A 350 23.95 -1.57 8.90
CA PRO A 350 22.57 -1.85 9.29
C PRO A 350 22.46 -2.32 10.75
N ASN A 351 23.24 -3.33 11.13
CA ASN A 351 23.24 -3.89 12.47
C ASN A 351 23.79 -2.89 13.52
N GLU A 352 24.65 -1.95 13.14
CA GLU A 352 25.07 -0.86 14.02
C GLU A 352 23.97 0.16 14.29
N CYS A 353 22.95 0.24 13.42
CA CYS A 353 21.83 1.16 13.50
C CYS A 353 20.60 0.44 14.08
N SER A 354 20.50 0.33 15.41
CA SER A 354 19.34 -0.27 16.08
C SER A 354 19.10 -1.75 15.71
N GLY A 355 20.18 -2.51 15.46
CA GLY A 355 20.10 -3.95 15.12
C GLY A 355 19.41 -4.24 13.78
N SER A 356 19.29 -3.23 12.92
CA SER A 356 18.58 -3.27 11.65
C SER A 356 19.18 -4.27 10.66
N ASP A 357 18.35 -4.73 9.73
CA ASP A 357 18.77 -5.56 8.60
C ASP A 357 18.39 -4.89 7.26
N LEU A 358 18.29 -5.68 6.19
CA LEU A 358 17.99 -5.21 4.83
C LEU A 358 16.76 -5.92 4.25
N ASP A 359 15.80 -6.33 5.10
CA ASP A 359 14.56 -6.99 4.67
C ASP A 359 13.42 -6.02 4.30
N GLY A 360 13.67 -4.70 4.42
CA GLY A 360 12.70 -3.63 4.18
C GLY A 360 12.90 -2.39 5.06
N ASP A 361 13.90 -2.40 5.96
CA ASP A 361 14.20 -1.30 6.85
C ASP A 361 14.53 0.02 6.11
N ILE A 362 13.90 1.11 6.58
CA ILE A 362 14.09 2.47 6.05
C ILE A 362 14.97 3.26 7.03
N TYR A 363 15.94 3.98 6.46
CA TYR A 363 16.93 4.74 7.21
C TYR A 363 16.66 6.23 7.13
N TYR A 364 16.78 6.92 8.26
CA TYR A 364 16.95 8.36 8.29
C TYR A 364 18.36 8.70 7.84
N VAL A 365 18.49 9.50 6.78
CA VAL A 365 19.79 9.98 6.31
C VAL A 365 19.80 11.51 6.20
N CYS A 366 20.81 12.13 6.78
CA CYS A 366 20.96 13.58 6.80
C CYS A 366 22.40 14.00 6.51
N TRP A 367 22.56 14.95 5.59
CA TRP A 367 23.84 15.57 5.21
C TRP A 367 23.95 17.02 5.67
N ASP A 368 23.00 17.50 6.48
CA ASP A 368 23.06 18.82 7.09
C ASP A 368 24.22 18.87 8.09
N LYS A 369 25.18 19.77 7.86
CA LYS A 369 26.38 19.92 8.67
C LYS A 369 26.07 20.30 10.12
N GLU A 370 24.94 20.95 10.38
CA GLU A 370 24.53 21.34 11.73
C GLU A 370 23.97 20.17 12.53
N LEU A 371 23.43 19.16 11.84
CA LEU A 371 22.84 17.97 12.45
C LEU A 371 23.82 16.79 12.57
N ILE A 372 25.02 16.90 11.99
CA ILE A 372 26.07 15.88 12.14
C ILE A 372 26.66 15.94 13.56
N PRO A 373 26.49 14.88 14.39
CA PRO A 373 27.00 14.89 15.74
C PRO A 373 28.53 14.88 15.73
N ARG A 374 29.11 15.69 16.63
CA ARG A 374 30.57 15.83 16.75
C ARG A 374 31.26 14.59 17.34
N LYS A 375 30.50 13.77 18.08
CA LYS A 375 30.99 12.58 18.79
C LYS A 375 30.12 11.38 18.41
N GLN A 376 30.77 10.25 18.09
CA GLN A 376 30.11 8.96 17.93
C GLN A 376 30.30 8.12 19.19
N ILE A 377 29.26 7.38 19.56
CA ILE A 377 29.31 6.36 20.61
C ILE A 377 29.38 4.99 19.94
N LYS A 378 30.05 4.03 20.58
CA LYS A 378 30.12 2.66 20.06
C LYS A 378 28.69 2.08 20.00
N PRO A 379 28.29 1.41 18.89
CA PRO A 379 26.96 0.82 18.76
C PRO A 379 26.77 -0.29 19.79
N MET A 380 25.53 -0.47 20.23
CA MET A 380 25.17 -1.57 21.14
C MET A 380 25.41 -2.92 20.47
N ASP A 381 25.62 -3.97 21.25
CA ASP A 381 25.57 -5.33 20.74
C ASP A 381 24.10 -5.76 20.59
N TYR A 382 23.71 -6.10 19.37
CA TYR A 382 22.35 -6.52 19.00
C TYR A 382 22.26 -8.03 18.77
N THR A 383 23.20 -8.81 19.32
CA THR A 383 23.13 -10.26 19.26
C THR A 383 21.86 -10.74 19.98
N PRO A 384 20.92 -11.39 19.29
CA PRO A 384 19.66 -11.80 19.90
C PRO A 384 19.86 -12.94 20.89
N ALA A 385 18.90 -13.10 21.82
CA ALA A 385 18.85 -14.28 22.67
C ALA A 385 18.61 -15.54 21.82
N PRO A 386 19.13 -16.71 22.25
CA PRO A 386 18.85 -17.97 21.57
C PRO A 386 17.33 -18.22 21.56
N PRO A 387 16.74 -18.63 20.42
CA PRO A 387 15.34 -19.04 20.38
C PRO A 387 15.10 -20.23 21.30
N ILE A 388 13.91 -20.29 21.90
CA ILE A 388 13.46 -21.50 22.60
C ILE A 388 13.15 -22.57 21.54
N GLU A 389 13.98 -23.60 21.46
CA GLU A 389 13.75 -24.76 20.60
C GLU A 389 13.01 -25.84 21.39
N LEU A 390 11.91 -26.35 20.81
CA LEU A 390 11.20 -27.52 21.33
C LEU A 390 11.80 -28.77 20.71
N ASP A 391 11.86 -29.84 21.49
CA ASP A 391 12.37 -31.16 21.07
C ASP A 391 11.35 -32.01 20.31
N HIS A 392 10.19 -31.42 19.99
CA HIS A 392 9.05 -32.05 19.34
C HIS A 392 8.30 -31.07 18.42
N ASP A 393 7.35 -31.60 17.63
CA ASP A 393 6.49 -30.78 16.77
C ASP A 393 5.50 -29.95 17.60
N VAL A 394 5.36 -28.67 17.23
CA VAL A 394 4.51 -27.70 17.94
C VAL A 394 3.04 -28.16 17.96
N THR A 395 2.46 -28.22 19.15
CA THR A 395 1.03 -28.53 19.37
C THR A 395 0.17 -27.27 19.33
N ILE A 396 -1.15 -27.40 19.11
CA ILE A 396 -2.05 -26.24 19.08
C ILE A 396 -2.19 -25.63 20.48
N GLU A 397 -2.14 -26.44 21.53
CA GLU A 397 -2.19 -26.01 22.91
C GLU A 397 -0.99 -25.10 23.27
N GLU A 398 0.20 -25.40 22.76
CA GLU A 398 1.39 -24.55 22.92
C GLU A 398 1.28 -23.24 22.15
N VAL A 399 0.60 -23.24 21.00
CA VAL A 399 0.30 -22.00 20.26
C VAL A 399 -0.68 -21.13 21.06
N GLU A 400 -1.70 -21.72 21.68
CA GLU A 400 -2.64 -21.02 22.55
C GLU A 400 -1.93 -20.45 23.79
N GLU A 401 -1.07 -21.23 24.44
CA GLU A 401 -0.27 -20.80 25.58
C GLU A 401 0.68 -19.67 25.18
N TYR A 402 1.37 -19.80 24.05
CA TYR A 402 2.25 -18.76 23.53
C TYR A 402 1.49 -17.47 23.23
N PHE A 403 0.28 -17.56 22.68
CA PHE A 403 -0.55 -16.40 22.41
C PHE A 403 -0.91 -15.65 23.70
N VAL A 404 -1.31 -16.37 24.75
CA VAL A 404 -1.58 -15.78 26.07
C VAL A 404 -0.30 -15.19 26.67
N ASN A 405 0.81 -15.91 26.60
CA ASN A 405 2.11 -15.47 27.11
C ASN A 405 2.56 -14.18 26.42
N TYR A 406 2.35 -14.08 25.10
CA TYR A 406 2.64 -12.89 24.32
C TYR A 406 1.82 -11.69 24.79
N MET A 407 0.50 -11.86 24.97
CA MET A 407 -0.39 -10.80 25.44
C MET A 407 -0.02 -10.25 26.82
N VAL A 408 0.48 -11.10 27.71
CA VAL A 408 0.86 -10.71 29.07
C VAL A 408 2.22 -10.01 29.09
N ASN A 409 3.15 -10.43 28.23
CA ASN A 409 4.55 -9.99 28.28
C ASN A 409 4.94 -8.99 27.18
N ASP A 410 4.01 -8.54 26.34
CA ASP A 410 4.24 -7.44 25.40
C ASP A 410 4.51 -6.13 26.15
N SER A 411 5.80 -5.87 26.37
CA SER A 411 6.33 -4.76 27.15
C SER A 411 6.98 -3.68 26.30
N LEU A 412 6.95 -3.81 24.96
CA LEU A 412 7.66 -2.94 24.03
C LEU A 412 7.28 -1.47 24.21
N GLY A 413 5.97 -1.19 24.29
CA GLY A 413 5.45 0.16 24.49
C GLY A 413 5.78 0.73 25.88
N ILE A 414 5.86 -0.10 26.90
CA ILE A 414 6.21 0.30 28.28
C ILE A 414 7.67 0.74 28.31
N ILE A 415 8.57 -0.07 27.72
CA ILE A 415 10.01 0.21 27.65
C ILE A 415 10.27 1.50 26.87
N ALA A 416 9.63 1.69 25.70
CA ALA A 416 9.79 2.90 24.90
C ALA A 416 9.38 4.18 25.65
N ASN A 417 8.23 4.12 26.35
CA ASN A 417 7.76 5.25 27.15
C ASN A 417 8.70 5.53 28.32
N ALA A 418 9.13 4.49 29.04
CA ALA A 418 10.10 4.63 30.11
C ALA A 418 11.41 5.26 29.61
N HIS A 419 11.97 4.78 28.50
CA HIS A 419 13.19 5.33 27.91
C HIS A 419 13.04 6.82 27.61
N THR A 420 11.91 7.23 27.02
CA THR A 420 11.63 8.64 26.74
C THR A 420 11.60 9.48 28.02
N VAL A 421 10.96 8.97 29.09
CA VAL A 421 10.88 9.66 30.39
C VAL A 421 12.26 9.79 31.04
N PHE A 422 13.03 8.70 31.10
CA PHE A 422 14.36 8.72 31.72
C PHE A 422 15.34 9.59 30.93
N ALA A 423 15.28 9.56 29.60
CA ALA A 423 16.11 10.41 28.75
C ALA A 423 15.76 11.90 28.87
N ASP A 424 14.51 12.24 29.22
CA ASP A 424 14.10 13.62 29.47
C ASP A 424 14.54 14.10 30.86
N LYS A 425 14.43 13.25 31.91
CA LYS A 425 14.80 13.62 33.29
C LYS A 425 16.30 13.70 33.53
N ASP A 426 17.08 12.81 32.91
CA ASP A 426 18.52 12.71 33.20
C ASP A 426 19.34 13.70 32.35
N PRO A 427 20.27 14.48 32.94
CA PRO A 427 21.15 15.38 32.19
C PRO A 427 22.02 14.68 31.13
N LEU A 428 22.35 13.39 31.32
CA LEU A 428 23.07 12.56 30.36
C LEU A 428 22.16 12.00 29.26
N LYS A 429 20.85 12.21 29.35
CA LYS A 429 19.84 11.82 28.36
C LYS A 429 19.91 10.32 28.05
N ALA A 430 19.92 9.95 26.77
CA ALA A 430 20.07 8.56 26.32
C ALA A 430 21.39 7.88 26.75
N MET A 431 22.38 8.64 27.26
CA MET A 431 23.61 8.07 27.82
C MET A 431 23.50 7.69 29.31
N SER A 432 22.36 7.93 29.96
CA SER A 432 22.14 7.49 31.34
C SER A 432 22.13 5.96 31.44
N LYS A 433 22.48 5.42 32.62
CA LYS A 433 22.57 3.97 32.82
C LYS A 433 21.22 3.29 32.59
N GLU A 434 20.16 3.95 33.04
CA GLU A 434 18.77 3.55 32.90
C GLU A 434 18.36 3.47 31.42
N CYS A 435 18.70 4.48 30.62
CA CYS A 435 18.39 4.49 29.18
C CYS A 435 19.14 3.38 28.43
N ILE A 436 20.43 3.16 28.76
CA ILE A 436 21.23 2.09 28.15
C ILE A 436 20.67 0.71 28.49
N GLU A 437 20.20 0.50 29.73
CA GLU A 437 19.55 -0.75 30.13
C GLU A 437 18.20 -0.94 29.45
N LEU A 438 17.39 0.13 29.37
CA LEU A 438 16.11 0.13 28.65
C LEU A 438 16.31 -0.16 27.15
N ALA A 439 17.37 0.35 26.51
CA ALA A 439 17.68 0.05 25.11
C ALA A 439 17.97 -1.45 24.88
N LYS A 440 18.66 -2.11 25.82
CA LYS A 440 18.88 -3.57 25.77
C LYS A 440 17.58 -4.34 25.92
N LEU A 441 16.76 -3.97 26.91
CA LEU A 441 15.45 -4.59 27.12
C LEU A 441 14.52 -4.38 25.92
N PHE A 442 14.61 -3.22 25.27
CA PHE A 442 13.85 -2.92 24.05
C PHE A 442 14.24 -3.88 22.92
N SER A 443 15.54 -4.13 22.72
CA SER A 443 16.00 -5.12 21.73
C SER A 443 15.44 -6.52 22.00
N ILE A 444 15.45 -6.95 23.27
CA ILE A 444 14.88 -8.25 23.66
C ILE A 444 13.37 -8.28 23.39
N ALA A 445 12.65 -7.21 23.71
CA ALA A 445 11.21 -7.11 23.48
C ALA A 445 10.83 -7.14 21.99
N VAL A 446 11.65 -6.54 21.11
CA VAL A 446 11.45 -6.59 19.65
C VAL A 446 11.57 -8.02 19.12
N ASP A 447 12.53 -8.78 19.65
CA ASP A 447 12.79 -10.17 19.23
C ASP A 447 11.99 -11.22 20.02
N PHE A 448 11.20 -10.81 21.02
CA PHE A 448 10.35 -11.72 21.80
C PHE A 448 9.42 -12.58 20.91
N PRO A 449 8.72 -12.04 19.89
CA PRO A 449 7.91 -12.87 18.97
C PRO A 449 8.67 -14.00 18.27
N LYS A 450 9.99 -13.84 18.08
CA LYS A 450 10.86 -14.77 17.36
C LYS A 450 11.58 -15.74 18.29
N THR A 451 11.97 -15.26 19.47
CA THR A 451 12.82 -15.97 20.42
C THR A 451 12.02 -16.68 21.51
N GLY A 452 10.82 -16.21 21.83
CA GLY A 452 10.02 -16.65 22.97
C GLY A 452 10.54 -16.15 24.33
N VAL A 453 11.57 -15.30 24.36
CA VAL A 453 12.16 -14.76 25.59
C VAL A 453 11.58 -13.37 25.91
N PRO A 454 10.80 -13.20 26.99
CA PRO A 454 10.20 -11.90 27.32
C PRO A 454 11.22 -10.95 27.95
N ALA A 455 11.08 -9.66 27.67
CA ALA A 455 11.86 -8.63 28.35
C ALA A 455 11.30 -8.36 29.75
N VAL A 456 12.09 -8.64 30.79
CA VAL A 456 11.71 -8.39 32.19
C VAL A 456 12.22 -7.01 32.61
N ILE A 457 11.30 -6.08 32.86
CA ILE A 457 11.63 -4.71 33.28
C ILE A 457 11.87 -4.68 34.80
N PRO A 458 13.05 -4.26 35.27
CA PRO A 458 13.30 -4.02 36.69
C PRO A 458 12.36 -2.96 37.29
N PRO A 459 11.93 -3.08 38.56
CA PRO A 459 11.01 -2.13 39.20
C PRO A 459 11.47 -0.66 39.15
N GLN A 460 12.78 -0.41 39.20
CA GLN A 460 13.35 0.93 39.13
C GLN A 460 13.25 1.59 37.74
N LEU A 461 13.04 0.80 36.68
CA LEU A 461 12.94 1.28 35.30
C LEU A 461 11.50 1.55 34.85
N TYR A 462 10.53 1.49 35.77
CA TYR A 462 9.17 1.96 35.51
C TYR A 462 9.03 3.47 35.71
N ALA A 463 8.54 4.16 34.69
CA ALA A 463 8.23 5.58 34.76
C ALA A 463 7.03 5.85 35.68
N LYS A 464 7.26 6.66 36.72
CA LYS A 464 6.25 7.05 37.72
C LYS A 464 5.54 8.36 37.36
N GLU A 465 6.24 9.25 36.68
CA GLU A 465 5.76 10.56 36.24
C GLU A 465 6.21 10.78 34.80
N TYR A 466 5.39 11.44 33.99
CA TYR A 466 5.62 11.59 32.55
C TYR A 466 5.80 13.07 32.17
N PRO A 467 6.63 13.40 31.16
CA PRO A 467 6.75 14.77 30.70
C PRO A 467 5.44 15.23 30.03
N ASP A 468 5.19 16.53 30.11
CA ASP A 468 4.00 17.21 29.61
C ASP A 468 3.70 16.94 28.14
N PHE A 469 4.73 16.84 27.30
CA PHE A 469 4.60 16.54 25.87
C PHE A 469 4.10 15.12 25.55
N MET A 470 4.05 14.21 26.53
CA MET A 470 3.50 12.86 26.33
C MET A 470 1.98 12.78 26.59
N GLU A 471 1.36 13.87 27.08
CA GLU A 471 -0.10 14.01 27.26
C GLU A 471 -0.79 12.84 27.97
N LYS A 472 -0.15 12.28 29.00
CA LYS A 472 -0.72 11.20 29.82
C LYS A 472 -1.71 11.76 30.86
N LEU A 473 -2.96 12.01 30.43
CA LEU A 473 -4.02 12.60 31.26
C LEU A 473 -4.35 11.78 32.53
N ASP A 474 -4.11 10.47 32.50
CA ASP A 474 -4.39 9.54 33.59
C ASP A 474 -3.20 9.33 34.56
N LYS A 475 -2.06 10.00 34.33
CA LYS A 475 -0.83 9.84 35.10
C LYS A 475 -0.31 11.17 35.64
N PRO A 476 0.48 11.15 36.72
CA PRO A 476 1.23 12.34 37.15
C PRO A 476 2.15 12.83 36.03
N THR A 477 2.15 14.14 35.78
CA THR A 477 2.97 14.77 34.75
C THR A 477 3.86 15.88 35.31
N TYR A 478 4.97 16.15 34.64
CA TYR A 478 5.89 17.26 34.92
C TYR A 478 6.21 18.04 33.65
N GLN A 479 6.53 19.32 33.78
CA GLN A 479 6.93 20.13 32.62
C GLN A 479 8.38 19.81 32.23
N SER A 480 8.60 19.29 31.02
CA SER A 480 9.94 19.02 30.49
C SER A 480 10.71 20.32 30.29
N SER A 481 11.99 20.34 30.68
CA SER A 481 12.91 21.47 30.45
C SER A 481 13.81 21.30 29.22
N ASN A 482 13.53 20.27 28.41
CA ASN A 482 14.27 19.99 27.18
C ASN A 482 13.55 20.56 25.95
N VAL A 483 14.30 20.60 24.83
CA VAL A 483 13.84 21.11 23.53
C VAL A 483 12.52 20.48 23.06
N ILE A 484 12.26 19.20 23.34
CA ILE A 484 11.00 18.55 22.95
C ILE A 484 9.82 19.16 23.70
N GLY A 485 9.97 19.39 25.01
CA GLY A 485 8.97 20.08 25.82
C GLY A 485 8.75 21.51 25.37
N ASP A 486 9.83 22.25 25.06
CA ASP A 486 9.74 23.62 24.57
C ASP A 486 8.99 23.67 23.23
N LEU A 487 9.40 22.85 22.26
CA LEU A 487 8.74 22.76 20.96
C LEU A 487 7.26 22.37 21.11
N PHE A 488 6.96 21.39 21.98
CA PHE A 488 5.58 20.98 22.25
C PHE A 488 4.74 22.15 22.74
N ARG A 489 5.21 22.89 23.75
CA ARG A 489 4.45 24.02 24.32
C ARG A 489 4.28 25.17 23.32
N GLU A 490 5.30 25.46 22.53
CA GLU A 490 5.22 26.49 21.49
C GLU A 490 4.16 26.15 20.43
N VAL A 491 3.98 24.87 20.07
CA VAL A 491 2.99 24.47 19.04
C VAL A 491 1.63 24.05 19.62
N LYS A 492 1.57 23.68 20.90
CA LYS A 492 0.36 23.14 21.54
C LYS A 492 -0.83 24.08 21.41
N ASP A 493 -0.59 25.38 21.59
CA ASP A 493 -1.63 26.40 21.53
C ASP A 493 -1.79 27.00 20.12
N ILE A 494 -0.88 26.71 19.19
CA ILE A 494 -0.98 27.10 17.78
C ILE A 494 -1.89 26.14 17.01
N ALA A 495 -1.91 24.86 17.38
CA ALA A 495 -2.82 23.87 16.82
C ALA A 495 -4.14 23.89 17.61
N PRO A 496 -5.24 24.47 17.09
CA PRO A 496 -6.49 24.50 17.84
C PRO A 496 -6.96 23.06 18.11
N HIS A 497 -7.38 22.79 19.37
CA HIS A 497 -7.85 21.47 19.84
C HIS A 497 -9.00 20.88 19.03
N GLU A 498 -9.67 21.71 18.24
CA GLU A 498 -10.37 21.33 17.02
C GLU A 498 -9.69 22.11 15.90
N GLY A 499 -9.02 21.42 14.98
CA GLY A 499 -8.43 22.02 13.79
C GLY A 499 -9.49 22.76 12.98
N SER A 500 -9.79 24.00 13.35
CA SER A 500 -10.59 24.91 12.53
C SER A 500 -9.68 25.36 11.40
N ILE A 501 -9.39 24.43 10.48
CA ILE A 501 -9.14 24.81 9.11
C ILE A 501 -10.35 25.65 8.74
N THR A 502 -10.14 26.95 8.60
CA THR A 502 -11.23 27.86 8.26
C THR A 502 -11.85 27.34 6.97
N PRO A 503 -13.15 26.99 6.96
CA PRO A 503 -13.75 26.41 5.78
C PRO A 503 -13.67 27.41 4.64
N PHE A 504 -13.38 26.93 3.43
CA PHE A 504 -13.49 27.76 2.25
C PHE A 504 -14.97 28.12 2.10
N THR A 505 -15.32 29.39 2.32
CA THR A 505 -16.71 29.87 2.23
C THR A 505 -16.90 30.70 0.98
N ARG A 506 -18.15 30.90 0.55
CA ARG A 506 -18.47 31.83 -0.55
C ARG A 506 -17.89 33.24 -0.34
N ARG A 507 -17.73 33.70 0.91
CA ARG A 507 -17.10 34.99 1.23
C ARG A 507 -15.60 34.97 0.98
N VAL A 508 -14.94 33.85 1.27
CA VAL A 508 -13.51 33.65 0.97
C VAL A 508 -13.31 33.60 -0.53
N ALA A 509 -14.11 32.80 -1.25
CA ALA A 509 -14.10 32.74 -2.72
C ALA A 509 -14.16 34.13 -3.36
N LYS A 510 -15.09 35.00 -2.92
CA LYS A 510 -15.22 36.39 -3.42
C LYS A 510 -13.99 37.26 -3.19
N ARG A 511 -13.20 36.98 -2.15
CA ARG A 511 -12.01 37.77 -1.79
C ARG A 511 -10.72 37.21 -2.37
N SER A 512 -10.65 35.91 -2.59
CA SER A 512 -9.45 35.20 -3.00
C SER A 512 -9.44 34.79 -4.47
N TYR A 513 -10.55 34.96 -5.19
CA TYR A 513 -10.59 34.74 -6.63
C TYR A 513 -9.63 35.71 -7.32
N ASP A 514 -8.73 35.16 -8.14
CA ASP A 514 -7.68 35.90 -8.83
C ASP A 514 -8.03 36.00 -10.32
N PRO A 515 -8.49 37.18 -10.80
CA PRO A 515 -8.84 37.37 -12.20
C PRO A 515 -7.66 37.21 -13.15
N ASP A 516 -6.41 37.32 -12.68
CA ASP A 516 -5.25 37.09 -13.55
C ASP A 516 -5.16 35.62 -14.00
N MET A 517 -5.85 34.71 -13.31
CA MET A 517 -5.90 33.29 -13.69
C MET A 517 -6.84 33.04 -14.87
N GLU A 518 -7.59 34.06 -15.34
CA GLU A 518 -8.44 34.00 -16.54
C GLU A 518 -7.59 34.22 -17.82
N VAL A 519 -7.68 33.24 -18.71
CA VAL A 519 -7.00 33.20 -20.01
C VAL A 519 -8.06 33.19 -21.10
N ASP A 520 -7.88 33.99 -22.14
CA ASP A 520 -8.84 34.08 -23.25
C ASP A 520 -9.20 32.69 -23.82
N GLY A 521 -10.50 32.41 -23.96
CA GLY A 521 -11.01 31.13 -24.44
C GLY A 521 -11.26 30.07 -23.36
N PHE A 522 -11.09 30.39 -22.08
CA PHE A 522 -11.38 29.45 -20.99
C PHE A 522 -12.88 29.10 -20.89
N GLU A 523 -13.75 30.00 -21.33
CA GLU A 523 -15.20 29.83 -21.31
C GLU A 523 -15.66 28.61 -22.10
N ASP A 524 -14.94 28.28 -23.19
CA ASP A 524 -15.23 27.13 -24.06
C ASP A 524 -15.04 25.78 -23.33
N TYR A 525 -14.32 25.77 -22.20
CA TYR A 525 -13.99 24.57 -21.43
C TYR A 525 -14.72 24.49 -20.08
N ILE A 526 -15.63 25.41 -19.79
CA ILE A 526 -16.34 25.46 -18.50
C ILE A 526 -17.18 24.19 -18.28
N GLU A 527 -17.91 23.72 -19.29
CA GLU A 527 -18.77 22.53 -19.14
C GLU A 527 -17.95 21.27 -18.80
N ASP A 528 -16.86 21.04 -19.53
CA ASP A 528 -15.92 19.95 -19.25
C ASP A 528 -15.29 20.09 -17.86
N ALA A 529 -14.90 21.31 -17.47
CA ALA A 529 -14.32 21.57 -16.16
C ALA A 529 -15.31 21.28 -15.02
N ILE A 530 -16.60 21.60 -15.18
CA ILE A 530 -17.65 21.25 -14.21
C ILE A 530 -17.78 19.72 -14.09
N TYR A 531 -17.81 19.01 -15.21
CA TYR A 531 -17.91 17.55 -15.23
C TYR A 531 -16.73 16.89 -14.50
N TYR A 532 -15.50 17.26 -14.85
CA TYR A 532 -14.30 16.70 -14.24
C TYR A 532 -14.13 17.10 -12.77
N LYS A 533 -14.53 18.33 -12.40
CA LYS A 533 -14.56 18.74 -10.99
C LYS A 533 -15.54 17.89 -10.17
N GLY A 534 -16.74 17.65 -10.69
CA GLY A 534 -17.72 16.79 -10.02
C GLY A 534 -17.18 15.36 -9.79
N ASN A 535 -16.53 14.78 -10.79
CA ASN A 535 -15.91 13.46 -10.69
C ASN A 535 -14.76 13.44 -9.67
N TYR A 536 -13.90 14.47 -9.68
CA TYR A 536 -12.80 14.60 -8.72
C TYR A 536 -13.33 14.68 -7.28
N ASP A 537 -14.27 15.59 -7.04
CA ASP A 537 -14.84 15.82 -5.71
C ASP A 537 -15.55 14.58 -5.17
N TYR A 538 -16.29 13.87 -6.03
CA TYR A 538 -16.94 12.60 -5.69
C TYR A 538 -15.91 11.55 -5.24
N LYS A 539 -14.85 11.34 -6.04
CA LYS A 539 -13.78 10.37 -5.75
C LYS A 539 -12.99 10.73 -4.49
N LEU A 540 -12.61 12.00 -4.33
CA LEU A 540 -11.88 12.48 -3.16
C LEU A 540 -12.73 12.33 -1.89
N GLY A 541 -14.00 12.74 -1.95
CA GLY A 541 -14.91 12.60 -0.83
C GLY A 541 -15.15 11.14 -0.44
N ASN A 542 -15.22 10.21 -1.39
CA ASN A 542 -15.32 8.78 -1.08
C ASN A 542 -14.06 8.24 -0.37
N LEU A 543 -12.87 8.72 -0.74
CA LEU A 543 -11.64 8.38 -0.02
C LEU A 543 -11.68 8.93 1.41
N MET A 544 -12.12 10.18 1.58
CA MET A 544 -12.26 10.80 2.89
C MET A 544 -13.23 10.02 3.79
N ASP A 545 -14.41 9.68 3.28
CA ASP A 545 -15.43 8.90 4.01
C ASP A 545 -14.92 7.50 4.37
N TYR A 546 -14.24 6.83 3.43
CA TYR A 546 -13.67 5.50 3.63
C TYR A 546 -12.67 5.48 4.78
N TYR A 547 -11.73 6.44 4.82
CA TYR A 547 -10.72 6.53 5.88
C TYR A 547 -11.22 7.26 7.15
N GLY A 548 -12.42 7.83 7.11
CA GLY A 548 -12.99 8.66 8.18
C GLY A 548 -12.23 9.97 8.40
N ILE A 549 -11.64 10.54 7.34
CA ILE A 549 -10.94 11.82 7.35
C ILE A 549 -11.96 12.94 7.13
N LYS A 550 -11.89 14.00 7.94
CA LYS A 550 -12.93 15.03 7.93
C LYS A 550 -12.69 16.12 6.89
N THR A 551 -11.44 16.50 6.66
CA THR A 551 -11.13 17.68 5.85
C THR A 551 -10.26 17.34 4.65
N GLU A 552 -10.44 18.09 3.56
CA GLU A 552 -9.62 17.97 2.35
C GLU A 552 -8.14 18.23 2.64
N ALA A 553 -7.80 19.17 3.52
CA ALA A 553 -6.41 19.48 3.85
C ALA A 553 -5.69 18.31 4.55
N GLU A 554 -6.37 17.59 5.44
CA GLU A 554 -5.81 16.41 6.13
C GLU A 554 -5.45 15.30 5.15
N ILE A 555 -6.35 14.97 4.22
CA ILE A 555 -6.13 13.87 3.27
C ILE A 555 -5.06 14.23 2.24
N LEU A 556 -4.99 15.49 1.80
CA LEU A 556 -4.02 15.93 0.78
C LEU A 556 -2.61 16.17 1.32
N SER A 557 -2.50 16.60 2.58
CA SER A 557 -1.21 16.79 3.25
C SER A 557 -0.62 15.49 3.82
N GLY A 558 -1.43 14.43 3.90
CA GLY A 558 -1.09 13.21 4.64
C GLY A 558 -1.02 13.42 6.16
N SER A 559 -1.29 14.64 6.65
CA SER A 559 -1.22 15.00 8.07
C SER A 559 -2.58 14.83 8.72
N VAL A 560 -3.06 13.59 8.77
CA VAL A 560 -4.38 13.26 9.32
C VAL A 560 -4.40 13.43 10.84
N MET A 561 -5.31 14.24 11.37
CA MET A 561 -5.40 14.48 12.81
C MET A 561 -6.18 13.38 13.51
N ARG A 562 -7.30 12.94 12.92
CA ARG A 562 -8.18 11.90 13.47
C ARG A 562 -8.64 10.94 12.37
N MET A 563 -8.42 9.65 12.59
CA MET A 563 -8.90 8.56 11.72
C MET A 563 -10.06 7.81 12.38
N SER A 564 -10.80 7.02 11.58
CA SER A 564 -11.75 6.06 12.14
C SER A 564 -11.02 4.99 12.97
N LYS A 565 -11.70 4.37 13.94
CA LYS A 565 -11.10 3.36 14.85
C LYS A 565 -10.55 2.12 14.12
N SER A 566 -11.00 1.89 12.88
CA SER A 566 -10.60 0.75 12.07
C SER A 566 -9.28 0.95 11.33
N PHE A 567 -8.77 2.19 11.28
CA PHE A 567 -7.53 2.54 10.57
C PHE A 567 -6.49 3.11 11.55
N ASN A 568 -5.22 2.87 11.24
CA ASN A 568 -4.09 3.30 12.03
C ASN A 568 -3.19 4.24 11.21
N LYS A 569 -3.01 5.47 11.69
CA LYS A 569 -2.18 6.51 11.05
C LYS A 569 -0.77 6.02 10.71
N ARG A 570 -0.16 5.13 11.50
CA ARG A 570 1.20 4.61 11.22
C ARG A 570 1.24 3.59 10.09
N ARG A 571 0.16 2.86 9.84
CA ARG A 571 0.10 1.78 8.85
C ARG A 571 -0.54 2.23 7.54
N ASP A 572 -1.56 3.08 7.62
CA ASP A 572 -2.44 3.38 6.49
C ASP A 572 -2.15 4.75 5.85
N ALA A 573 -1.29 5.59 6.44
CA ALA A 573 -0.92 6.88 5.88
C ALA A 573 -0.27 6.76 4.49
N GLU A 574 0.54 5.73 4.27
CA GLU A 574 1.14 5.48 2.96
C GLU A 574 0.07 5.09 1.93
N SER A 575 -0.86 4.21 2.28
CA SER A 575 -1.99 3.82 1.43
C SER A 575 -2.89 5.01 1.06
N ILE A 576 -3.15 5.92 2.01
CA ILE A 576 -3.88 7.17 1.75
C ILE A 576 -3.12 8.04 0.75
N ASN A 577 -1.81 8.24 0.98
CA ASN A 577 -0.97 9.04 0.10
C ASN A 577 -0.88 8.44 -1.32
N VAL A 578 -0.88 7.12 -1.44
CA VAL A 578 -0.93 6.42 -2.74
C VAL A 578 -2.29 6.63 -3.40
N ALA A 579 -3.39 6.47 -2.68
CA ALA A 579 -4.74 6.69 -3.22
C ALA A 579 -4.95 8.13 -3.72
N VAL A 580 -4.51 9.13 -2.95
CA VAL A 580 -4.57 10.55 -3.34
C VAL A 580 -3.67 10.84 -4.54
N ARG A 581 -2.45 10.29 -4.58
CA ARG A 581 -1.55 10.41 -5.74
C ARG A 581 -2.17 9.80 -7.00
N SER A 582 -2.84 8.65 -6.85
CA SER A 582 -3.58 7.99 -7.92
C SER A 582 -4.69 8.88 -8.48
N LEU A 583 -5.54 9.45 -7.61
CA LEU A 583 -6.60 10.37 -8.02
C LEU A 583 -6.04 11.62 -8.74
N ARG A 584 -4.95 12.22 -8.24
CA ARG A 584 -4.31 13.36 -8.91
C ARG A 584 -3.75 12.99 -10.28
N LYS A 585 -3.24 11.76 -10.44
CA LYS A 585 -2.76 11.26 -11.73
C LYS A 585 -3.94 11.06 -12.70
N GLU A 586 -5.08 10.61 -12.18
CA GLU A 586 -6.31 10.44 -12.97
C GLU A 586 -6.82 11.78 -13.49
N ALA A 587 -6.91 12.78 -12.61
CA ALA A 587 -7.27 14.13 -13.00
C ALA A 587 -6.34 14.67 -14.09
N ARG A 588 -5.02 14.47 -13.98
CA ARG A 588 -4.10 14.83 -15.07
C ARG A 588 -4.36 14.10 -16.37
N ALA A 589 -4.83 12.85 -16.34
CA ALA A 589 -5.20 12.11 -17.54
C ALA A 589 -6.42 12.73 -18.22
N TRP A 590 -7.48 13.06 -17.47
CA TRP A 590 -8.66 13.79 -17.97
C TRP A 590 -8.26 15.13 -18.62
N PHE A 591 -7.31 15.83 -18.02
CA PHE A 591 -6.79 17.08 -18.56
C PHE A 591 -6.10 16.89 -19.92
N ASN A 592 -5.38 15.78 -20.10
CA ASN A 592 -4.64 15.47 -21.32
C ASN A 592 -5.44 14.73 -22.39
N GLU A 593 -6.68 14.30 -22.11
CA GLU A 593 -7.58 13.76 -23.12
C GLU A 593 -7.89 14.84 -24.16
N LYS A 594 -7.62 14.52 -25.44
CA LYS A 594 -7.96 15.38 -26.57
C LYS A 594 -9.47 15.42 -26.71
N GLY A 595 -10.05 16.61 -26.55
CA GLY A 595 -11.44 16.87 -26.94
C GLY A 595 -11.64 16.50 -28.41
N THR A 596 -12.83 16.01 -28.75
CA THR A 596 -13.21 15.56 -30.09
C THR A 596 -13.36 16.70 -31.13
N GLY A 597 -12.92 17.92 -30.80
CA GLY A 597 -12.99 19.11 -31.66
C GLY A 597 -11.71 19.37 -32.47
N LEU A 598 -11.88 19.76 -33.74
CA LEU A 598 -10.80 20.23 -34.60
C LEU A 598 -10.30 21.62 -34.12
N ASP A 599 -9.18 21.66 -33.39
CA ASP A 599 -8.10 22.68 -33.44
C ASP A 599 -7.31 22.65 -32.12
N SER A 600 -6.27 21.80 -32.01
CA SER A 600 -5.40 21.75 -30.82
C SER A 600 -4.12 22.55 -31.03
N GLY A 601 -4.20 23.86 -30.79
CA GLY A 601 -3.06 24.75 -30.62
C GLY A 601 -2.49 24.70 -29.19
N ALA A 602 -1.34 25.33 -28.94
CA ALA A 602 -0.74 25.40 -27.60
C ALA A 602 -1.54 26.28 -26.60
N ASP A 603 -2.37 27.20 -27.11
CA ASP A 603 -3.20 28.11 -26.30
C ASP A 603 -4.41 27.40 -25.63
N ASP A 604 -4.83 26.26 -26.18
CA ASP A 604 -5.91 25.38 -25.70
C ASP A 604 -5.67 24.88 -24.25
N VAL A 605 -4.41 24.59 -23.93
CA VAL A 605 -4.04 23.98 -22.64
C VAL A 605 -4.13 24.98 -21.47
N TYR A 606 -3.82 26.25 -21.71
CA TYR A 606 -3.90 27.29 -20.67
C TYR A 606 -5.36 27.72 -20.42
N ALA A 607 -6.17 27.82 -21.48
CA ALA A 607 -7.61 28.03 -21.39
C ALA A 607 -8.29 26.91 -20.58
N LYS A 608 -7.96 25.63 -20.85
CA LYS A 608 -8.47 24.49 -20.08
C LYS A 608 -8.06 24.53 -18.60
N ALA A 609 -6.81 24.87 -18.29
CA ALA A 609 -6.34 25.01 -16.90
C ALA A 609 -7.02 26.20 -16.18
N SER A 610 -7.22 27.30 -16.90
CA SER A 610 -7.96 28.47 -16.42
C SER A 610 -9.41 28.12 -16.08
N ALA A 611 -10.09 27.35 -16.95
CA ALA A 611 -11.45 26.86 -16.69
C ALA A 611 -11.52 26.01 -15.41
N TRP A 612 -10.54 25.11 -15.19
CA TRP A 612 -10.46 24.30 -13.96
C TRP A 612 -10.31 25.16 -12.70
N TYR A 613 -9.50 26.24 -12.77
CA TYR A 613 -9.38 27.21 -11.70
C TYR A 613 -10.71 27.96 -11.48
N HIS A 614 -11.32 28.46 -12.56
CA HIS A 614 -12.55 29.24 -12.53
C HIS A 614 -13.69 28.48 -11.84
N VAL A 615 -14.01 27.27 -12.32
CA VAL A 615 -15.11 26.46 -11.76
C VAL A 615 -14.86 26.02 -10.31
N THR A 616 -13.61 26.09 -9.84
CA THR A 616 -13.25 25.74 -8.45
C THR A 616 -13.32 26.92 -7.50
N TYR A 617 -12.82 28.08 -7.91
CA TYR A 617 -12.60 29.23 -7.04
C TYR A 617 -13.61 30.36 -7.24
N HIS A 618 -14.30 30.41 -8.38
CA HIS A 618 -15.23 31.50 -8.67
C HIS A 618 -16.47 31.41 -7.77
N PRO A 619 -16.96 32.52 -7.18
CA PRO A 619 -18.04 32.53 -6.18
C PRO A 619 -19.39 31.98 -6.64
N ASP A 620 -19.61 31.87 -7.95
CA ASP A 620 -20.85 31.39 -8.54
C ASP A 620 -20.93 29.87 -8.61
N TYR A 621 -19.78 29.20 -8.59
CA TYR A 621 -19.68 27.74 -8.52
C TYR A 621 -19.51 27.23 -7.08
N PHE A 622 -19.52 28.14 -6.09
CA PHE A 622 -19.41 27.75 -4.70
C PHE A 622 -20.66 26.96 -4.26
N GLY A 623 -20.46 25.72 -3.82
CA GLY A 623 -21.54 24.85 -3.33
C GLY A 623 -22.41 24.24 -4.43
N THR A 624 -22.02 24.32 -5.70
CA THR A 624 -22.70 23.65 -6.83
C THR A 624 -22.27 22.18 -6.99
N TYR A 625 -21.31 21.73 -6.19
CA TYR A 625 -20.78 20.37 -6.19
C TYR A 625 -21.14 19.67 -4.87
N ASN A 626 -21.13 18.34 -4.87
CA ASN A 626 -21.47 17.50 -3.71
C ASN A 626 -22.90 17.72 -3.15
N GLU A 627 -23.86 18.13 -3.99
CA GLU A 627 -25.26 18.30 -3.58
C GLU A 627 -25.81 17.01 -2.95
N GLY A 628 -26.41 17.13 -1.76
CA GLY A 628 -27.01 16.01 -1.03
C GLY A 628 -26.04 15.10 -0.28
N LEU A 629 -24.72 15.29 -0.39
CA LEU A 629 -23.70 14.47 0.28
C LEU A 629 -23.20 15.04 1.61
N ASN A 630 -23.64 16.23 2.00
CA ASN A 630 -23.21 16.94 3.23
C ASN A 630 -21.67 17.05 3.35
N ARG A 631 -20.99 17.31 2.22
CA ARG A 631 -19.53 17.53 2.13
C ARG A 631 -19.22 19.00 1.90
N ASP A 632 -18.03 19.43 2.30
CA ASP A 632 -17.53 20.78 2.04
C ASP A 632 -17.23 21.02 0.55
N HIS A 633 -17.05 22.29 0.17
CA HIS A 633 -16.58 22.69 -1.16
C HIS A 633 -15.08 22.42 -1.28
N PHE A 634 -14.69 21.47 -2.11
CA PHE A 634 -13.29 21.09 -2.30
C PHE A 634 -12.57 21.98 -3.30
N ILE A 635 -11.30 22.28 -3.03
CA ILE A 635 -10.50 23.28 -3.74
C ILE A 635 -9.22 22.72 -4.39
N SER A 636 -8.91 21.43 -4.21
CA SER A 636 -7.64 20.87 -4.70
C SER A 636 -7.61 20.45 -6.17
N PHE A 637 -8.78 20.32 -6.81
CA PHE A 637 -8.92 19.89 -8.20
C PHE A 637 -7.97 20.57 -9.20
N PRO A 638 -7.94 21.92 -9.32
CA PRO A 638 -7.13 22.60 -10.33
C PRO A 638 -5.62 22.44 -10.08
N TRP A 639 -5.22 22.18 -8.83
CA TRP A 639 -3.81 21.96 -8.48
C TRP A 639 -3.26 20.61 -8.97
N CYS A 640 -4.10 19.74 -9.55
CA CYS A 640 -3.63 18.58 -10.29
C CYS A 640 -2.75 18.96 -11.49
N VAL A 641 -2.96 20.16 -12.05
CA VAL A 641 -2.24 20.77 -13.19
C VAL A 641 -1.52 22.06 -12.78
N TYR A 642 -0.96 22.07 -11.55
CA TYR A 642 -0.30 23.24 -10.96
C TYR A 642 0.79 23.85 -11.87
N ASP A 643 1.46 23.03 -12.68
CA ASP A 643 2.50 23.45 -13.60
C ASP A 643 1.96 24.43 -14.66
N LYS A 644 0.72 24.24 -15.12
CA LYS A 644 0.06 25.15 -16.08
C LYS A 644 -0.43 26.42 -15.40
N LEU A 645 -1.03 26.30 -14.21
CA LEU A 645 -1.50 27.44 -13.41
C LEU A 645 -0.35 28.40 -13.04
N VAL A 646 0.81 27.86 -12.68
CA VAL A 646 2.01 28.66 -12.38
C VAL A 646 2.50 29.42 -13.61
N LEU A 647 2.42 28.82 -14.80
CA LEU A 647 2.81 29.48 -16.05
C LEU A 647 1.85 30.62 -16.40
N ILE A 648 0.53 30.43 -16.26
CA ILE A 648 -0.47 31.50 -16.45
C ILE A 648 -0.12 32.72 -15.59
N LYS A 649 0.18 32.50 -14.30
CA LYS A 649 0.50 33.60 -13.39
C LYS A 649 1.83 34.27 -13.73
N LYS A 650 2.84 33.50 -14.17
CA LYS A 650 4.14 34.05 -14.63
C LYS A 650 3.98 34.93 -15.87
N ASP A 651 3.18 34.49 -16.83
CA ASP A 651 2.97 35.23 -18.09
C ASP A 651 2.23 36.56 -17.81
N LYS A 652 1.18 36.54 -16.99
CA LYS A 652 0.47 37.78 -16.58
C LYS A 652 1.36 38.74 -15.80
N ALA A 653 2.19 38.24 -14.89
CA ALA A 653 3.16 39.08 -14.18
C ALA A 653 4.18 39.73 -15.13
N SER A 654 4.64 39.00 -16.16
CA SER A 654 5.55 39.53 -17.17
C SER A 654 4.90 40.61 -18.06
N ILE A 655 3.61 40.45 -18.39
CA ILE A 655 2.82 41.43 -19.15
C ILE A 655 2.62 42.70 -18.31
N GLN A 656 2.27 42.58 -17.03
CA GLN A 656 2.13 43.72 -16.11
C GLN A 656 3.45 44.48 -15.92
N LEU A 657 4.59 43.79 -15.80
CA LEU A 657 5.91 44.44 -15.77
C LEU A 657 6.22 45.18 -17.08
N SER A 658 5.83 44.62 -18.23
CA SER A 658 6.01 45.26 -19.54
C SER A 658 5.08 46.44 -19.79
N SER A 659 3.86 46.44 -19.21
CA SER A 659 2.88 47.52 -19.33
C SER A 659 3.20 48.67 -18.39
N LEU A 660 3.66 48.40 -17.16
CA LEU A 660 4.25 49.39 -16.26
C LEU A 660 5.51 50.02 -16.86
N GLY A 661 6.35 49.23 -17.52
CA GLY A 661 7.48 49.73 -18.30
C GLY A 661 7.03 50.69 -19.41
N ARG A 662 6.02 50.32 -20.21
CA ARG A 662 5.48 51.19 -21.27
C ARG A 662 4.79 52.45 -20.74
N GLN A 663 4.03 52.38 -19.66
CA GLN A 663 3.44 53.56 -19.02
C GLN A 663 4.51 54.52 -18.47
N PHE A 664 5.64 53.99 -17.98
CA PHE A 664 6.80 54.81 -17.60
C PHE A 664 7.45 55.50 -18.80
N TRP A 665 7.54 54.83 -19.95
CA TRP A 665 8.08 55.40 -21.19
C TRP A 665 7.14 56.41 -21.87
N ASP A 666 5.83 56.15 -21.90
CA ASP A 666 4.83 57.06 -22.49
C ASP A 666 4.63 58.31 -21.61
N GLY A 667 4.75 58.19 -20.28
CA GLY A 667 4.75 59.32 -19.35
C GLY A 667 5.97 60.25 -19.48
N LEU A 668 7.10 59.74 -20.01
CA LEU A 668 8.31 60.53 -20.31
C LEU A 668 8.25 61.22 -21.68
N HIS A 669 7.32 60.86 -22.56
CA HIS A 669 7.13 61.48 -23.88
C HIS A 669 6.01 62.53 -23.95
N LEU A 670 5.28 62.78 -22.85
CA LEU A 670 4.23 63.81 -22.74
C LEU A 670 4.59 64.97 -21.77
N SER A 671 5.88 65.23 -21.57
CA SER A 671 6.40 66.40 -20.81
C SER A 671 7.25 67.31 -21.68
#